data_AF-W7ESY7-F1
#
_entry.id   AF-W7ESY7-F1
#
_cell.length_a   1.000
_cell.length_b   1.000
_cell.length_c   1.000
_cell.angle_alpha   90.00
_cell.angle_beta   90.00
_cell.angle_gamma   90.00
#
_symmetry.space_group_name_H-M   'P 1'
#
loop_
_entity.id
_entity.type
_entity.pdbx_description
1 polymer ?
#
loop_
_entity_poly.entity_id
_entity_poly.type
_entity_poly.pdbx_seq_one_letter_code
_entity_poly.pdbx_strand_id
1 'polypeptide(L)'
;AECDKSKIRGSNDNEGACAPYRRLNLCVRNLENININKNINNDNLLADVCLAALHEGQSITQDYPKYQAQYTFSFSPSQICTMLARSFADIGDIIRGKDLYRGNNGKDKLEDNLKRIFQKIYKDVMKTSGSNGKLKTRYKDDAKGGHFYQLREDWWNANRQQVWYAITCGAKGSQYFRNTCGSGEKGSATYEKCRCRSYKVPTYFDYVPQYLRWFEEWAEDFCTKRKHKLQNAIKNCREGDNGKKRYCSGNGYNCKETIRAENKLVEGEDCYKCSVSCKPFVEWLDNQQKEFEKQKEKYDDEIKKANGTTTTTKETSNGSINNLYVQEFYQQLQSSCKDVNAFLELLNKETTCKDHPKVEVKGKKADHVDFKNHETNGTFCRTEICEPCPLCGVQETKGNWEPKKEHCANLNKKKNYNEENTTYIPKLTPDKSQKNILQKYRNFCQNAENNKQINKDVWQCHYEKTDKSNICVLQNAKQDMEEQKVTSYYSFFYNSIIEMLNDSIEWKDKLKYCINNKTGKCKNEKCKEYCECYKNWITQKKKELDGIKIHFRKQKDMLENEFYQADPDMTLNITLNNNFLKDIKEAYPVKQQLEKIEELLGMKIKEDFDLFKKETIIDEFLEEELKEAQTCLTTHKEKCNKPQQPPGDGAGRSGTPAQSPAATGSDGRATAATDDHADEGDEDDPNKIRSIKFEDEEGIVPHFKAEVQESSTAETPKQDTQVDETEATDTSVEVCKIVDDLFKDGDPKDIFKDACNLKYSGNNSRLGWKCIPTSGVSTTTSGSGGEKATGGDTTGSICVPPRRRRLYIHDLQSLIGKDGTTPTQEDLLKWFVKSAAVETFFLWHRYKKENTKKTQAPQLPLLGVDTVDGDPDDPQSPQSPQSKLQKSGNIPPDFLRLMFYTLGDYRDILFSGIKDEKNGYNDILRGDNVIQEREENINTAIESVFKPSGSSPPAPDKKNTPKDWWDQNGQHIWNAMVCALTYDTNTTSGKTTITQDGTLKEKLLDNNNKPKTNAGPKSNIDYTYEKVELKEDEGGPKTNEAPTSQTTQSQASGENPPKLSDFVLRPTYFRYLEEWGETFCRQRARMLGKIKYEC
;
A
#
# COMPACT_ATOMS: atom_id res chain seq x y z
N ALA A 1 -3.68 -18.11 4.16
CA ALA A 1 -3.48 -18.22 2.69
C ALA A 1 -4.83 -18.45 2.02
N GLU A 2 -4.90 -18.61 0.69
CA GLU A 2 -6.11 -19.12 0.01
C GLU A 2 -5.90 -20.57 -0.41
N CYS A 3 -6.72 -21.48 0.12
CA CYS A 3 -6.59 -22.92 -0.08
C CYS A 3 -7.91 -23.55 -0.58
N ASP A 4 -8.87 -22.72 -1.05
CA ASP A 4 -10.16 -23.20 -1.52
C ASP A 4 -10.05 -23.89 -2.89
N LYS A 5 -10.65 -25.09 -3.00
CA LYS A 5 -10.67 -25.87 -4.24
C LYS A 5 -11.27 -25.12 -5.43
N SER A 6 -12.15 -24.16 -5.21
CA SER A 6 -12.74 -23.36 -6.29
C SER A 6 -11.74 -22.39 -6.94
N LYS A 7 -10.70 -21.99 -6.20
CA LYS A 7 -9.72 -21.00 -6.65
C LYS A 7 -8.36 -21.58 -7.00
N ILE A 8 -8.05 -22.79 -6.53
CA ILE A 8 -6.76 -23.44 -6.75
C ILE A 8 -6.92 -24.69 -7.64
N ARG A 9 -6.22 -24.72 -8.78
CA ARG A 9 -6.16 -25.87 -9.69
C ARG A 9 -5.58 -27.09 -8.98
N GLY A 10 -6.24 -28.23 -9.16
CA GLY A 10 -5.79 -29.50 -8.58
C GLY A 10 -5.86 -29.59 -7.06
N SER A 11 -6.65 -28.72 -6.40
CA SER A 11 -6.97 -28.85 -4.96
C SER A 11 -8.38 -29.41 -4.77
N ASN A 12 -8.60 -30.12 -3.67
CA ASN A 12 -9.88 -30.67 -3.25
C ASN A 12 -10.18 -30.27 -1.77
N ASP A 13 -11.17 -30.90 -1.13
CA ASP A 13 -11.57 -30.54 0.23
C ASP A 13 -10.50 -30.92 1.28
N ASN A 14 -9.71 -31.96 1.04
CA ASN A 14 -8.76 -32.54 1.99
C ASN A 14 -7.29 -32.36 1.60
N GLU A 15 -6.97 -32.22 0.31
CA GLU A 15 -5.62 -32.03 -0.22
C GLU A 15 -5.56 -30.78 -1.11
N GLY A 16 -4.45 -30.04 -1.09
CA GLY A 16 -4.34 -28.88 -1.97
C GLY A 16 -3.11 -28.01 -1.77
N ALA A 17 -2.95 -27.05 -2.67
CA ALA A 17 -1.96 -25.99 -2.52
C ALA A 17 -2.61 -24.74 -1.92
N CYS A 18 -1.85 -23.97 -1.16
CA CYS A 18 -2.31 -22.74 -0.53
C CYS A 18 -1.60 -21.54 -1.16
N ALA A 19 -2.32 -20.72 -1.93
CA ALA A 19 -1.75 -19.52 -2.53
C ALA A 19 -1.44 -18.47 -1.44
N PRO A 20 -0.18 -18.01 -1.31
CA PRO A 20 0.21 -17.01 -0.33
C PRO A 20 -0.41 -15.65 -0.66
N TYR A 21 -0.61 -14.79 0.35
CA TYR A 21 -1.26 -13.48 0.15
C TYR A 21 -0.53 -12.60 -0.86
N ARG A 22 0.80 -12.71 -0.97
CA ARG A 22 1.58 -12.04 -2.03
C ARG A 22 1.09 -12.45 -3.42
N ARG A 23 0.98 -13.76 -3.69
CA ARG A 23 0.49 -14.26 -4.98
C ARG A 23 -0.94 -13.78 -5.27
N LEU A 24 -1.81 -13.73 -4.27
CA LEU A 24 -3.20 -13.29 -4.44
C LEU A 24 -3.31 -11.83 -4.88
N ASN A 25 -2.33 -10.99 -4.54
CA ASN A 25 -2.30 -9.56 -4.84
C ASN A 25 -1.19 -9.20 -5.84
N LEU A 26 -0.74 -10.18 -6.64
CA LEU A 26 0.33 -10.00 -7.63
C LEU A 26 -0.07 -8.94 -8.69
N CYS A 27 0.85 -8.05 -9.06
CA CYS A 27 0.58 -6.92 -9.94
C CYS A 27 0.50 -7.31 -11.44
N VAL A 28 -0.49 -8.11 -11.83
CA VAL A 28 -0.67 -8.63 -13.21
C VAL A 28 -1.92 -8.10 -13.93
N ARG A 29 -2.58 -7.07 -13.37
CA ARG A 29 -3.83 -6.50 -13.93
C ARG A 29 -3.65 -5.94 -15.35
N ASN A 30 -2.45 -5.48 -15.72
CA ASN A 30 -2.19 -5.05 -17.09
C ASN A 30 -2.30 -6.23 -18.07
N LEU A 31 -1.78 -7.41 -17.70
CA LEU A 31 -1.88 -8.65 -18.50
C LEU A 31 -3.34 -9.16 -18.63
N GLU A 32 -4.15 -8.96 -17.60
CA GLU A 32 -5.60 -9.26 -17.62
C GLU A 32 -6.41 -8.37 -18.57
N ASN A 33 -5.90 -7.18 -18.88
CA ASN A 33 -6.60 -6.16 -19.67
C ASN A 33 -5.85 -5.78 -20.95
N ILE A 34 -4.89 -6.59 -21.38
CA ILE A 34 -4.22 -6.43 -22.66
C ILE A 34 -5.25 -6.39 -23.79
N ASN A 35 -5.18 -5.35 -24.63
CA ASN A 35 -6.04 -5.24 -25.81
C ASN A 35 -5.56 -6.23 -26.89
N ILE A 36 -6.13 -7.42 -26.86
CA ILE A 36 -5.86 -8.50 -27.81
C ILE A 36 -6.22 -8.17 -29.26
N ASN A 37 -6.94 -7.09 -29.55
CA ASN A 37 -7.23 -6.68 -30.92
C ASN A 37 -6.11 -5.80 -31.52
N LYS A 38 -5.19 -5.28 -30.70
CA LYS A 38 -3.96 -4.64 -31.19
C LYS A 38 -2.95 -5.70 -31.68
N ASN A 39 -2.00 -5.29 -32.52
CA ASN A 39 -0.92 -6.15 -33.04
C ASN A 39 0.08 -6.50 -31.93
N ILE A 40 -0.30 -7.42 -31.05
CA ILE A 40 0.58 -7.97 -30.02
C ILE A 40 1.51 -9.00 -30.66
N ASN A 41 2.80 -8.84 -30.43
CA ASN A 41 3.89 -9.72 -30.84
C ASN A 41 4.77 -10.07 -29.63
N ASN A 42 5.89 -10.76 -29.88
CA ASN A 42 6.87 -11.13 -28.86
C ASN A 42 7.32 -9.95 -27.98
N ASP A 43 7.67 -8.82 -28.63
CA ASP A 43 8.30 -7.68 -27.96
C ASP A 43 7.29 -6.90 -27.13
N ASN A 44 6.06 -6.74 -27.63
CA ASN A 44 4.98 -6.09 -26.90
C ASN A 44 4.56 -6.92 -25.68
N LEU A 45 4.47 -8.25 -25.81
CA LEU A 45 4.22 -9.13 -24.66
C LEU A 45 5.34 -8.99 -23.62
N LEU A 46 6.60 -8.95 -24.05
CA LEU A 46 7.73 -8.80 -23.15
C LEU A 46 7.68 -7.47 -22.39
N ALA A 47 7.35 -6.38 -23.07
CA ALA A 47 7.20 -5.07 -22.45
C ALA A 47 6.09 -5.09 -21.38
N ASP A 48 4.94 -5.69 -21.68
CA ASP A 48 3.84 -5.82 -20.72
C ASP A 48 4.19 -6.71 -19.51
N VAL A 49 4.92 -7.81 -19.72
CA VAL A 49 5.39 -8.68 -18.63
C VAL A 49 6.44 -7.96 -17.78
N CYS A 50 7.35 -7.20 -18.39
CA CYS A 50 8.31 -6.38 -17.66
C CYS A 50 7.61 -5.27 -16.87
N LEU A 51 6.54 -4.67 -17.40
CA LEU A 51 5.75 -3.67 -16.68
C LEU A 51 5.08 -4.28 -15.44
N ALA A 52 4.46 -5.46 -15.58
CA ALA A 52 3.89 -6.20 -14.45
C ALA A 52 4.96 -6.50 -13.39
N ALA A 53 6.11 -7.00 -13.82
CA ALA A 53 7.26 -7.30 -12.97
C ALA A 53 7.80 -6.06 -12.25
N LEU A 54 7.91 -4.92 -12.94
CA LEU A 54 8.37 -3.65 -12.38
C LEU A 54 7.46 -3.18 -11.23
N HIS A 55 6.15 -3.18 -11.47
CA HIS A 55 5.15 -2.79 -10.47
C HIS A 55 5.12 -3.75 -9.29
N GLU A 56 5.23 -5.06 -9.55
CA GLU A 56 5.32 -6.08 -8.51
C GLU A 56 6.56 -5.91 -7.64
N GLY A 57 7.72 -5.70 -8.27
CA GLY A 57 8.98 -5.44 -7.57
C GLY A 57 8.93 -4.21 -6.69
N GLN A 58 8.30 -3.14 -7.18
CA GLN A 58 8.08 -1.94 -6.40
C GLN A 58 7.17 -2.17 -5.20
N SER A 59 6.03 -2.84 -5.40
CA SER A 59 5.10 -3.17 -4.33
C SER A 59 5.81 -3.93 -3.21
N ILE A 60 6.59 -4.95 -3.57
CA ILE A 60 7.40 -5.72 -2.61
C ILE A 60 8.40 -4.80 -1.89
N THR A 61 9.19 -4.03 -2.62
CA THR A 61 10.26 -3.19 -2.01
C THR A 61 9.72 -2.08 -1.11
N GLN A 62 8.48 -1.63 -1.30
CA GLN A 62 7.84 -0.60 -0.49
C GLN A 62 7.02 -1.17 0.68
N ASP A 63 6.25 -2.24 0.46
CA ASP A 63 5.27 -2.73 1.44
C ASP A 63 5.79 -3.90 2.28
N TYR A 64 6.68 -4.75 1.74
CA TYR A 64 7.25 -5.85 2.51
C TYR A 64 8.07 -5.38 3.72
N PRO A 65 8.88 -4.30 3.66
CA PRO A 65 9.54 -3.76 4.86
C PRO A 65 8.55 -3.32 5.95
N LYS A 66 7.39 -2.76 5.56
CA LYS A 66 6.34 -2.37 6.52
C LYS A 66 5.74 -3.60 7.18
N TYR A 67 5.50 -4.66 6.41
CA TYR A 67 5.05 -5.95 6.92
C TYR A 67 6.07 -6.54 7.90
N GLN A 68 7.35 -6.61 7.54
CA GLN A 68 8.38 -7.13 8.43
C GLN A 68 8.55 -6.32 9.70
N ALA A 69 8.49 -4.99 9.63
CA ALA A 69 8.55 -4.12 10.81
C ALA A 69 7.41 -4.37 11.81
N GLN A 70 6.32 -5.04 11.40
CA GLN A 70 5.24 -5.44 12.31
C GLN A 70 5.56 -6.73 13.08
N TYR A 71 6.40 -7.63 12.55
CA TYR A 71 6.57 -8.98 13.08
C TYR A 71 8.03 -9.34 13.44
N THR A 72 9.01 -8.54 13.05
CA THR A 72 10.45 -8.84 13.21
C THR A 72 11.21 -7.65 13.77
N PHE A 73 12.20 -7.91 14.62
CA PHE A 73 13.07 -6.91 15.24
C PHE A 73 14.31 -6.57 14.38
N SER A 74 14.58 -7.36 13.34
CA SER A 74 15.75 -7.21 12.46
C SER A 74 15.37 -7.49 11.01
N PHE A 75 15.69 -6.55 10.13
CA PHE A 75 15.46 -6.63 8.69
C PHE A 75 16.72 -7.12 7.96
N SER A 76 16.63 -8.21 7.19
CA SER A 76 17.71 -8.63 6.30
C SER A 76 17.41 -8.25 4.85
N PRO A 77 18.31 -7.53 4.14
CA PRO A 77 18.20 -7.29 2.70
C PRO A 77 18.01 -8.55 1.86
N SER A 78 18.44 -9.73 2.37
CA SER A 78 18.25 -11.01 1.68
C SER A 78 16.82 -11.51 1.60
N GLN A 79 15.96 -11.04 2.50
CA GLN A 79 14.55 -11.39 2.49
C GLN A 79 13.81 -10.67 1.35
N ILE A 80 14.19 -9.42 1.02
CA ILE A 80 13.65 -8.74 -0.17
C ILE A 80 13.97 -9.54 -1.44
N CYS A 81 15.23 -9.94 -1.64
CA CYS A 81 15.61 -10.70 -2.83
C CYS A 81 14.86 -12.05 -2.92
N THR A 82 14.55 -12.66 -1.77
CA THR A 82 13.75 -13.90 -1.70
C THR A 82 12.29 -13.65 -2.09
N MET A 83 11.67 -12.56 -1.60
CA MET A 83 10.31 -12.19 -2.00
C MET A 83 10.22 -11.87 -3.50
N LEU A 84 11.21 -11.15 -4.05
CA LEU A 84 11.30 -10.87 -5.48
C LEU A 84 11.46 -12.17 -6.29
N ALA A 85 12.26 -13.13 -5.81
CA ALA A 85 12.40 -14.45 -6.43
C ALA A 85 11.08 -15.24 -6.44
N ARG A 86 10.30 -15.18 -5.35
CA ARG A 86 8.97 -15.80 -5.26
C ARG A 86 7.98 -15.19 -6.27
N SER A 87 7.90 -13.86 -6.34
CA SER A 87 7.04 -13.19 -7.33
C SER A 87 7.49 -13.37 -8.77
N PHE A 88 8.80 -13.35 -9.04
CA PHE A 88 9.36 -13.67 -10.35
C PHE A 88 8.95 -15.09 -10.81
N ALA A 89 9.03 -16.07 -9.92
CA ALA A 89 8.64 -17.44 -10.22
C ALA A 89 7.13 -17.58 -10.49
N ASP A 90 6.30 -16.87 -9.74
CA ASP A 90 4.85 -16.87 -9.97
C ASP A 90 4.45 -16.15 -11.28
N ILE A 91 5.10 -15.03 -11.63
CA ILE A 91 4.93 -14.40 -12.95
C ILE A 91 5.33 -15.39 -14.04
N GLY A 92 6.46 -16.10 -13.86
CA GLY A 92 6.90 -17.13 -14.80
C GLY A 92 5.87 -18.25 -14.97
N ASP A 93 5.25 -18.72 -13.89
CA ASP A 93 4.22 -19.75 -13.96
C ASP A 93 2.92 -19.26 -14.59
N ILE A 94 2.55 -18.00 -14.41
CA ILE A 94 1.43 -17.37 -15.12
C ILE A 94 1.69 -17.42 -16.62
N ILE A 95 2.85 -16.92 -17.07
CA ILE A 95 3.18 -16.88 -18.50
C ILE A 95 3.23 -18.28 -19.11
N ARG A 96 3.80 -19.26 -18.38
CA ARG A 96 3.95 -20.64 -18.83
C ARG A 96 2.68 -21.50 -18.74
N GLY A 97 1.59 -20.97 -18.17
CA GLY A 97 0.37 -21.74 -17.93
C GLY A 97 0.55 -22.83 -16.87
N LYS A 98 1.48 -22.64 -15.94
CA LYS A 98 1.77 -23.50 -14.78
C LYS A 98 1.07 -23.01 -13.51
N ASP A 99 0.60 -21.77 -13.49
CA ASP A 99 0.01 -21.17 -12.31
C ASP A 99 -1.29 -21.88 -11.89
N LEU A 100 -1.39 -22.14 -10.59
CA LEU A 100 -2.48 -22.87 -9.96
C LEU A 100 -3.62 -21.96 -9.53
N TYR A 101 -3.43 -20.64 -9.43
CA TYR A 101 -4.46 -19.72 -8.94
C TYR A 101 -5.34 -19.20 -10.10
N ARG A 102 -6.67 -19.31 -9.96
CA ARG A 102 -7.63 -19.00 -11.02
C ARG A 102 -8.43 -17.71 -10.80
N GLY A 103 -7.96 -16.85 -9.90
CA GLY A 103 -8.72 -15.66 -9.50
C GLY A 103 -9.94 -15.98 -8.63
N ASN A 104 -10.66 -14.92 -8.22
CA ASN A 104 -11.74 -15.02 -7.24
C ASN A 104 -13.04 -15.65 -7.75
N ASN A 105 -13.26 -15.67 -9.08
CA ASN A 105 -14.50 -16.17 -9.69
C ASN A 105 -14.32 -17.53 -10.39
N GLY A 106 -13.17 -18.17 -10.24
CA GLY A 106 -12.82 -19.42 -10.95
C GLY A 106 -12.65 -19.26 -12.47
N LYS A 107 -12.83 -18.05 -13.02
CA LYS A 107 -12.56 -17.70 -14.42
C LYS A 107 -11.20 -17.02 -14.52
N ASP A 108 -10.33 -17.58 -15.35
CA ASP A 108 -8.96 -17.12 -15.53
C ASP A 108 -8.84 -16.29 -16.81
N LYS A 109 -9.39 -15.06 -16.77
CA LYS A 109 -9.33 -14.09 -17.89
C LYS A 109 -7.88 -13.87 -18.36
N LEU A 110 -6.95 -13.87 -17.40
CA LEU A 110 -5.52 -13.75 -17.63
C LEU A 110 -5.00 -14.89 -18.52
N GLU A 111 -5.22 -16.14 -18.13
CA GLU A 111 -4.79 -17.29 -18.92
C GLU A 111 -5.46 -17.33 -20.30
N ASP A 112 -6.74 -16.95 -20.41
CA ASP A 112 -7.43 -16.90 -21.70
C ASP A 112 -6.88 -15.80 -22.63
N ASN A 113 -6.45 -14.66 -22.07
CA ASN A 113 -5.70 -13.65 -22.84
C ASN A 113 -4.36 -14.20 -23.30
N LEU A 114 -3.60 -14.83 -22.41
CA LEU A 114 -2.27 -15.39 -22.72
C LEU A 114 -2.36 -16.46 -23.81
N LYS A 115 -3.35 -17.37 -23.76
CA LYS A 115 -3.60 -18.34 -24.85
C LYS A 115 -3.78 -17.66 -26.21
N ARG A 116 -4.59 -16.60 -26.26
CA ARG A 116 -4.83 -15.84 -27.50
C ARG A 116 -3.58 -15.12 -27.99
N ILE A 117 -2.78 -14.56 -27.09
CA ILE A 117 -1.52 -13.90 -27.43
C ILE A 117 -0.52 -14.91 -27.99
N PHE A 118 -0.30 -16.02 -27.29
CA PHE A 118 0.62 -17.07 -27.74
C PHE A 118 0.14 -17.76 -29.02
N GLN A 119 -1.17 -17.80 -29.29
CA GLN A 119 -1.68 -18.23 -30.59
C GLN A 119 -1.23 -17.30 -31.73
N LYS A 120 -1.20 -15.98 -31.52
CA LYS A 120 -0.69 -15.02 -32.51
C LYS A 120 0.81 -15.18 -32.71
N ILE A 121 1.58 -15.22 -31.61
CA ILE A 121 3.03 -15.43 -31.64
C ILE A 121 3.37 -16.74 -32.38
N TYR A 122 2.65 -17.83 -32.07
CA TYR A 122 2.80 -19.10 -32.76
C TYR A 122 2.56 -18.96 -34.28
N LYS A 123 1.48 -18.29 -34.70
CA LYS A 123 1.19 -18.05 -36.13
C LYS A 123 2.33 -17.28 -36.80
N ASP A 124 2.92 -16.30 -36.13
CA ASP A 124 4.00 -15.49 -36.69
C ASP A 124 5.33 -16.26 -36.77
N VAL A 125 5.67 -17.02 -35.73
CA VAL A 125 6.82 -17.94 -35.70
C VAL A 125 6.71 -18.99 -36.82
N MET A 126 5.50 -19.48 -37.10
CA MET A 126 5.27 -20.47 -38.16
C MET A 126 5.28 -19.87 -39.58
N LYS A 127 5.18 -18.53 -39.72
CA LYS A 127 5.21 -17.81 -41.00
C LYS A 127 6.61 -17.36 -41.44
N THR A 128 7.55 -17.13 -40.52
CA THR A 128 8.86 -16.53 -40.85
C THR A 128 9.73 -17.50 -41.66
N SER A 129 10.17 -17.08 -42.85
CA SER A 129 10.64 -17.96 -43.95
C SER A 129 12.09 -18.46 -43.85
N GLY A 130 12.89 -18.03 -42.87
CA GLY A 130 14.34 -18.29 -42.84
C GLY A 130 14.84 -19.48 -41.99
N SER A 131 14.02 -20.07 -41.11
CA SER A 131 14.44 -21.14 -40.16
C SER A 131 13.42 -22.29 -40.04
N ASN A 132 12.78 -22.58 -41.17
CA ASN A 132 11.47 -23.26 -41.27
C ASN A 132 11.45 -24.74 -40.78
N GLY A 133 12.57 -25.45 -40.69
CA GLY A 133 12.58 -26.87 -40.30
C GLY A 133 12.50 -27.08 -38.79
N LYS A 134 13.47 -26.54 -38.05
CA LYS A 134 13.64 -26.81 -36.61
C LYS A 134 12.50 -26.23 -35.75
N LEU A 135 12.04 -25.02 -36.04
CA LEU A 135 10.95 -24.38 -35.30
C LEU A 135 9.60 -25.08 -35.52
N LYS A 136 9.29 -25.45 -36.77
CA LYS A 136 8.09 -26.24 -37.09
C LYS A 136 8.09 -27.60 -36.41
N THR A 137 9.26 -28.25 -36.32
CA THR A 137 9.40 -29.52 -35.60
C THR A 137 9.25 -29.33 -34.09
N ARG A 138 9.87 -28.30 -33.50
CA ARG A 138 9.83 -28.05 -32.04
C ARG A 138 8.44 -27.70 -31.52
N TYR A 139 7.68 -26.88 -32.26
CA TYR A 139 6.35 -26.42 -31.85
C TYR A 139 5.20 -27.13 -32.59
N LYS A 140 5.47 -28.26 -33.26
CA LYS A 140 4.48 -28.97 -34.10
C LYS A 140 3.18 -29.30 -33.34
N ASP A 141 3.33 -29.69 -32.09
CA ASP A 141 2.24 -30.17 -31.25
C ASP A 141 1.63 -29.09 -30.36
N ASP A 142 2.19 -27.88 -30.31
CA ASP A 142 1.73 -26.79 -29.44
C ASP A 142 0.35 -26.24 -29.79
N ALA A 143 -0.03 -26.34 -31.07
CA ALA A 143 -1.36 -25.99 -31.53
C ALA A 143 -2.43 -26.99 -31.03
N LYS A 144 -2.03 -28.22 -30.67
CA LYS A 144 -2.96 -29.24 -30.17
C LYS A 144 -3.38 -28.86 -28.74
N GLY A 145 -4.65 -28.53 -28.56
CA GLY A 145 -5.20 -28.06 -27.27
C GLY A 145 -5.14 -26.55 -27.06
N GLY A 146 -4.50 -25.78 -27.94
CA GLY A 146 -4.52 -24.31 -27.90
C GLY A 146 -3.81 -23.67 -26.69
N HIS A 147 -2.94 -24.43 -26.01
CA HIS A 147 -2.23 -23.96 -24.82
C HIS A 147 -0.83 -23.39 -25.13
N PHE A 148 -0.15 -23.92 -26.16
CA PHE A 148 1.19 -23.49 -26.59
C PHE A 148 2.26 -23.64 -25.49
N TYR A 149 2.23 -24.73 -24.73
CA TYR A 149 3.08 -24.90 -23.54
C TYR A 149 4.57 -24.90 -23.87
N GLN A 150 5.02 -25.56 -24.95
CA GLN A 150 6.45 -25.59 -25.30
C GLN A 150 6.95 -24.19 -25.68
N LEU A 151 6.19 -23.47 -26.51
CA LEU A 151 6.48 -22.10 -26.92
C LEU A 151 6.51 -21.15 -25.73
N ARG A 152 5.59 -21.30 -24.78
CA ARG A 152 5.57 -20.48 -23.56
C ARG A 152 6.78 -20.75 -22.65
N GLU A 153 7.20 -22.00 -22.49
CA GLU A 153 8.41 -22.37 -21.74
C GLU A 153 9.66 -21.75 -22.39
N ASP A 154 9.80 -21.89 -23.70
CA ASP A 154 10.93 -21.34 -24.44
C ASP A 154 10.93 -19.80 -24.43
N TRP A 155 9.74 -19.19 -24.53
CA TRP A 155 9.57 -17.74 -24.42
C TRP A 155 9.99 -17.24 -23.04
N TRP A 156 9.56 -17.89 -21.96
CA TRP A 156 10.01 -17.52 -20.62
C TRP A 156 11.52 -17.66 -20.50
N ASN A 157 12.09 -18.80 -20.91
CA ASN A 157 13.53 -19.02 -20.84
C ASN A 157 14.35 -17.96 -21.59
N ALA A 158 13.88 -17.52 -22.76
CA ALA A 158 14.55 -16.49 -23.57
C ALA A 158 14.46 -15.08 -22.93
N ASN A 159 13.40 -14.80 -22.17
CA ASN A 159 13.08 -13.45 -21.71
C ASN A 159 13.25 -13.23 -20.21
N ARG A 160 13.37 -14.29 -19.40
CA ARG A 160 13.39 -14.25 -17.93
C ARG A 160 14.47 -13.33 -17.36
N GLN A 161 15.58 -13.13 -18.07
CA GLN A 161 16.64 -12.20 -17.67
C GLN A 161 16.16 -10.74 -17.64
N GLN A 162 15.39 -10.33 -18.66
CA GLN A 162 14.81 -8.99 -18.72
C GLN A 162 13.70 -8.81 -17.68
N VAL A 163 12.89 -9.85 -17.45
CA VAL A 163 11.85 -9.84 -16.41
C VAL A 163 12.49 -9.74 -15.01
N TRP A 164 13.60 -10.46 -14.76
CA TRP A 164 14.35 -10.35 -13.51
C TRP A 164 14.94 -8.94 -13.33
N TYR A 165 15.46 -8.36 -14.42
CA TYR A 165 15.92 -6.98 -14.39
C TYR A 165 14.80 -6.03 -13.97
N ALA A 166 13.62 -6.13 -14.60
CA ALA A 166 12.47 -5.29 -14.30
C ALA A 166 11.97 -5.43 -12.86
N ILE A 167 11.79 -6.66 -12.35
CA ILE A 167 11.29 -6.89 -10.98
C ILE A 167 12.28 -6.41 -9.90
N THR A 168 13.56 -6.31 -10.24
CA THR A 168 14.59 -5.87 -9.30
C THR A 168 14.94 -4.39 -9.39
N CYS A 169 14.36 -3.62 -10.32
CA CYS A 169 14.72 -2.22 -10.53
C CYS A 169 14.67 -1.35 -9.25
N GLY A 170 13.67 -1.56 -8.39
CA GLY A 170 13.50 -0.82 -7.13
C GLY A 170 14.19 -1.43 -5.90
N ALA A 171 14.97 -2.51 -6.06
CA ALA A 171 15.49 -3.27 -4.94
C ALA A 171 16.71 -2.58 -4.29
N LYS A 172 16.60 -2.21 -3.02
CA LYS A 172 17.71 -1.62 -2.23
C LYS A 172 18.67 -2.66 -1.62
N GLY A 173 18.43 -3.96 -1.84
CA GLY A 173 19.21 -5.07 -1.27
C GLY A 173 20.18 -5.68 -2.27
N SER A 174 21.31 -6.19 -1.79
CA SER A 174 22.35 -6.78 -2.64
C SER A 174 22.47 -8.30 -2.54
N GLN A 175 22.14 -8.94 -1.41
CA GLN A 175 22.47 -10.35 -1.18
C GLN A 175 21.25 -11.27 -1.22
N TYR A 176 21.10 -12.07 -2.28
CA TYR A 176 20.23 -13.23 -2.30
C TYR A 176 20.76 -14.28 -1.31
N PHE A 177 19.87 -15.03 -0.68
CA PHE A 177 20.24 -15.95 0.41
C PHE A 177 21.16 -17.11 -0.02
N ARG A 178 21.33 -17.33 -1.33
CA ARG A 178 22.27 -18.29 -1.91
C ARG A 178 23.28 -17.59 -2.80
N ASN A 179 24.51 -18.09 -2.75
CA ASN A 179 25.60 -17.67 -3.64
C ASN A 179 25.46 -18.34 -5.02
N THR A 180 24.67 -17.73 -5.91
CA THR A 180 24.27 -18.33 -7.19
C THR A 180 24.86 -17.62 -8.41
N CYS A 181 25.65 -16.56 -8.21
CA CYS A 181 26.28 -15.83 -9.29
C CYS A 181 27.60 -16.51 -9.71
N GLY A 182 27.51 -17.58 -10.51
CA GLY A 182 28.65 -18.37 -10.97
C GLY A 182 28.29 -19.85 -11.15
N SER A 183 29.29 -20.70 -11.42
CA SER A 183 29.11 -22.15 -11.55
C SER A 183 29.60 -22.91 -10.30
N GLY A 184 28.75 -23.82 -9.80
CA GLY A 184 29.08 -24.74 -8.70
C GLY A 184 29.14 -24.11 -7.30
N GLU A 185 29.77 -24.81 -6.35
CA GLU A 185 29.93 -24.41 -4.93
C GLU A 185 30.77 -23.13 -4.72
N LYS A 186 31.33 -22.55 -5.79
CA LYS A 186 32.14 -21.32 -5.80
C LYS A 186 31.38 -20.09 -6.32
N GLY A 187 30.05 -20.14 -6.43
CA GLY A 187 29.25 -19.00 -6.84
C GLY A 187 29.50 -17.77 -5.95
N SER A 188 29.42 -16.57 -6.52
CA SER A 188 29.47 -15.33 -5.72
C SER A 188 28.07 -14.99 -5.21
N ALA A 189 28.00 -14.16 -4.16
CA ALA A 189 26.77 -13.48 -3.81
C ALA A 189 26.30 -12.58 -4.96
N THR A 190 25.00 -12.27 -4.98
CA THR A 190 24.49 -11.18 -5.80
C THR A 190 25.09 -9.85 -5.34
N TYR A 191 25.09 -8.90 -6.26
CA TYR A 191 25.46 -7.51 -6.08
C TYR A 191 24.18 -6.66 -5.95
N GLU A 192 24.31 -5.33 -5.89
CA GLU A 192 23.21 -4.36 -5.81
C GLU A 192 21.97 -4.75 -6.63
N LYS A 193 20.81 -4.45 -6.06
CA LYS A 193 19.50 -4.76 -6.63
C LYS A 193 19.26 -6.27 -6.84
N CYS A 194 19.78 -7.13 -5.97
CA CYS A 194 19.62 -8.59 -6.07
C CYS A 194 20.06 -9.17 -7.43
N ARG A 195 21.06 -8.59 -8.09
CA ARG A 195 21.51 -8.99 -9.44
C ARG A 195 22.90 -9.58 -9.41
N CYS A 196 23.19 -10.54 -10.27
CA CYS A 196 24.58 -10.91 -10.53
C CYS A 196 25.29 -9.79 -11.32
N ARG A 197 26.59 -9.60 -11.10
CA ARG A 197 27.40 -8.67 -11.93
C ARG A 197 27.38 -9.04 -13.42
N SER A 198 27.25 -10.33 -13.72
CA SER A 198 27.09 -10.83 -15.09
C SER A 198 25.66 -10.68 -15.63
N TYR A 199 24.77 -10.01 -14.90
CA TYR A 199 23.33 -9.87 -15.15
C TYR A 199 22.55 -11.20 -15.27
N LYS A 200 23.15 -12.33 -14.90
CA LYS A 200 22.44 -13.62 -14.87
C LYS A 200 21.38 -13.61 -13.77
N VAL A 201 20.28 -14.31 -14.01
CA VAL A 201 19.22 -14.49 -13.00
C VAL A 201 19.79 -15.35 -11.87
N PRO A 202 19.85 -14.86 -10.61
CA PRO A 202 20.46 -15.56 -9.48
C PRO A 202 19.55 -16.61 -8.85
N THR A 203 18.34 -16.80 -9.37
CA THR A 203 17.39 -17.76 -8.83
C THR A 203 16.95 -18.77 -9.90
N TYR A 204 16.62 -19.96 -9.42
CA TYR A 204 15.97 -21.03 -10.18
C TYR A 204 14.60 -21.35 -9.60
N PHE A 205 14.04 -20.47 -8.75
CA PHE A 205 12.71 -20.65 -8.16
C PHE A 205 11.64 -20.82 -9.24
N ASP A 206 11.76 -20.14 -10.37
CA ASP A 206 10.87 -20.31 -11.52
C ASP A 206 10.94 -21.72 -12.14
N TYR A 207 11.91 -22.57 -11.80
CA TYR A 207 11.93 -23.98 -12.22
C TYR A 207 11.56 -24.96 -11.09
N VAL A 208 11.23 -24.46 -9.90
CA VAL A 208 10.68 -25.27 -8.81
C VAL A 208 9.16 -25.31 -8.93
N PRO A 209 8.47 -26.46 -8.81
CA PRO A 209 7.00 -26.53 -8.86
C PRO A 209 6.33 -25.56 -7.88
N GLN A 210 5.29 -24.86 -8.35
CA GLN A 210 4.65 -23.77 -7.61
C GLN A 210 4.15 -24.16 -6.21
N TYR A 211 3.55 -25.34 -6.08
CA TYR A 211 3.07 -25.85 -4.80
C TYR A 211 4.18 -25.90 -3.73
N LEU A 212 5.39 -26.36 -4.07
CA LEU A 212 6.51 -26.43 -3.12
C LEU A 212 6.98 -25.04 -2.69
N ARG A 213 6.99 -24.07 -3.62
CA ARG A 213 7.35 -22.67 -3.30
C ARG A 213 6.33 -22.03 -2.37
N TRP A 214 5.04 -22.28 -2.61
CA TRP A 214 3.98 -21.76 -1.75
C TRP A 214 4.00 -22.42 -0.37
N PHE A 215 4.31 -23.71 -0.27
CA PHE A 215 4.41 -24.41 1.02
C PHE A 215 5.62 -23.92 1.83
N GLU A 216 6.75 -23.67 1.17
CA GLU A 216 7.93 -23.06 1.78
C GLU A 216 7.66 -21.61 2.26
N GLU A 217 7.03 -20.76 1.43
CA GLU A 217 6.62 -19.41 1.82
C GLU A 217 5.61 -19.42 2.98
N TRP A 218 4.66 -20.36 2.97
CA TRP A 218 3.71 -20.55 4.06
C TRP A 218 4.40 -20.91 5.37
N ALA A 219 5.41 -21.80 5.34
CA ALA A 219 6.13 -22.22 6.54
C ALA A 219 6.95 -21.08 7.15
N GLU A 220 7.65 -20.28 6.32
CA GLU A 220 8.39 -19.10 6.78
C GLU A 220 7.44 -18.05 7.41
N ASP A 221 6.31 -17.79 6.77
CA ASP A 221 5.30 -16.84 7.24
C ASP A 221 4.63 -17.31 8.55
N PHE A 222 4.33 -18.61 8.65
CA PHE A 222 3.82 -19.24 9.87
C PHE A 222 4.80 -19.07 11.04
N CYS A 223 6.08 -19.42 10.85
CA CYS A 223 7.09 -19.30 11.90
C CYS A 223 7.25 -17.84 12.36
N THR A 224 7.31 -16.90 11.42
CA THR A 224 7.39 -15.46 11.71
C THR A 224 6.21 -15.00 12.58
N LYS A 225 4.98 -15.28 12.15
CA LYS A 225 3.76 -14.87 12.86
C LYS A 225 3.62 -15.55 14.21
N ARG A 226 3.90 -16.86 14.28
CA ARG A 226 3.82 -17.64 15.51
C ARG A 226 4.79 -17.09 16.55
N LYS A 227 6.03 -16.77 16.15
CA LYS A 227 7.03 -16.18 17.05
C LYS A 227 6.52 -14.88 17.68
N HIS A 228 6.03 -13.95 16.86
CA HIS A 228 5.51 -12.66 17.34
C HIS A 228 4.26 -12.81 18.23
N LYS A 229 3.28 -13.61 17.78
CA LYS A 229 2.05 -13.88 18.55
C LYS A 229 2.36 -14.53 19.90
N LEU A 230 3.33 -15.43 19.93
CA LEU A 230 3.80 -16.08 21.15
C LEU A 230 4.50 -15.12 22.11
N GLN A 231 5.38 -14.24 21.61
CA GLN A 231 6.01 -13.20 22.44
C GLN A 231 4.95 -12.29 23.08
N ASN A 232 3.92 -11.91 22.34
CA ASN A 232 2.84 -11.09 22.88
C ASN A 232 2.06 -11.85 23.98
N ALA A 233 1.75 -13.13 23.75
CA ALA A 233 1.13 -13.98 24.78
C ALA A 233 2.03 -14.10 26.03
N ILE A 234 3.35 -14.30 25.89
CA ILE A 234 4.30 -14.34 27.02
C ILE A 234 4.24 -13.04 27.82
N LYS A 235 4.36 -11.90 27.13
CA LYS A 235 4.32 -10.57 27.76
C LYS A 235 3.06 -10.39 28.62
N ASN A 236 1.89 -10.66 28.04
CA ASN A 236 0.60 -10.41 28.70
C ASN A 236 0.21 -11.48 29.73
N CYS A 237 0.74 -12.70 29.61
CA CYS A 237 0.39 -13.82 30.51
C CYS A 237 1.43 -14.10 31.61
N ARG A 238 2.69 -13.65 31.46
CA ARG A 238 3.81 -14.00 32.36
C ARG A 238 4.63 -12.81 32.87
N GLU A 239 4.83 -11.75 32.09
CA GLU A 239 5.78 -10.68 32.42
C GLU A 239 5.15 -9.42 33.00
N GLY A 240 3.95 -9.05 32.56
CA GLY A 240 3.20 -7.90 33.06
C GLY A 240 3.85 -6.52 32.88
N ASP A 241 3.12 -5.48 33.31
CA ASP A 241 3.61 -4.10 33.22
C ASP A 241 4.80 -3.87 34.18
N ASN A 242 5.84 -3.18 33.68
CA ASN A 242 7.08 -2.89 34.40
C ASN A 242 7.87 -4.13 34.88
N GLY A 243 7.69 -5.29 34.25
CA GLY A 243 8.45 -6.52 34.55
C GLY A 243 7.98 -7.30 35.80
N LYS A 244 6.78 -7.00 36.32
CA LYS A 244 6.18 -7.75 37.43
C LYS A 244 5.72 -9.15 36.98
N LYS A 245 6.49 -10.18 37.37
CA LYS A 245 6.15 -11.60 37.10
C LYS A 245 4.72 -11.97 37.54
N ARG A 246 3.88 -12.38 36.58
CA ARG A 246 2.51 -12.88 36.78
C ARG A 246 2.38 -14.31 36.24
N TYR A 247 1.29 -14.99 36.58
CA TYR A 247 0.96 -16.29 35.98
C TYR A 247 -0.54 -16.32 35.69
N CYS A 248 -0.91 -15.88 34.49
CA CYS A 248 -2.29 -15.87 34.03
C CYS A 248 -2.61 -17.06 33.14
N SER A 249 -3.84 -17.56 33.18
CA SER A 249 -4.33 -18.53 32.18
C SER A 249 -4.94 -17.83 30.98
N GLY A 250 -5.02 -18.53 29.85
CA GLY A 250 -5.76 -18.06 28.66
C GLY A 250 -7.26 -17.80 28.91
N ASN A 251 -7.79 -18.26 30.05
CA ASN A 251 -9.16 -18.03 30.48
C ASN A 251 -9.31 -16.86 31.49
N GLY A 252 -8.25 -16.09 31.73
CA GLY A 252 -8.30 -14.86 32.54
C GLY A 252 -8.01 -15.01 34.03
N TYR A 253 -7.63 -16.19 34.49
CA TYR A 253 -7.43 -16.44 35.92
C TYR A 253 -5.98 -16.29 36.36
N ASN A 254 -5.77 -15.80 37.59
CA ASN A 254 -4.47 -15.79 38.27
C ASN A 254 -4.17 -17.19 38.81
N CYS A 255 -3.23 -17.90 38.19
CA CYS A 255 -2.90 -19.27 38.55
C CYS A 255 -2.16 -19.40 39.87
N LYS A 256 -1.62 -18.31 40.44
CA LYS A 256 -1.01 -18.32 41.79
C LYS A 256 -2.05 -18.62 42.87
N GLU A 257 -3.30 -18.20 42.65
CA GLU A 257 -4.39 -18.32 43.63
C GLU A 257 -5.49 -19.28 43.20
N THR A 258 -5.54 -19.59 41.90
CA THR A 258 -6.52 -20.49 41.30
C THR A 258 -6.13 -21.96 41.49
N ILE A 259 -7.06 -22.74 42.02
CA ILE A 259 -6.99 -24.20 42.18
C ILE A 259 -8.27 -24.80 41.60
N ARG A 260 -8.19 -25.33 40.38
CA ARG A 260 -9.37 -25.83 39.64
C ARG A 260 -10.00 -27.05 40.30
N ALA A 261 -9.19 -27.95 40.87
CA ALA A 261 -9.70 -29.14 41.56
C ALA A 261 -10.67 -28.80 42.71
N GLU A 262 -10.42 -27.66 43.38
CA GLU A 262 -11.22 -27.18 44.51
C GLU A 262 -12.34 -26.22 44.09
N ASN A 263 -12.50 -25.93 42.78
CA ASN A 263 -13.35 -24.86 42.25
C ASN A 263 -13.03 -23.46 42.83
N LYS A 264 -11.78 -23.25 43.25
CA LYS A 264 -11.25 -21.95 43.64
C LYS A 264 -10.72 -21.24 42.40
N LEU A 265 -11.52 -20.36 41.81
CA LEU A 265 -11.20 -19.63 40.59
C LEU A 265 -11.06 -18.15 40.92
N VAL A 266 -9.83 -17.63 40.85
CA VAL A 266 -9.53 -16.25 41.25
C VAL A 266 -9.13 -15.45 40.03
N GLU A 267 -9.88 -14.39 39.75
CA GLU A 267 -9.57 -13.46 38.69
C GLU A 267 -8.33 -12.63 39.04
N GLY A 268 -7.41 -12.49 38.09
CA GLY A 268 -6.19 -11.73 38.29
C GLY A 268 -6.30 -10.32 37.74
N GLU A 269 -5.66 -9.37 38.42
CA GLU A 269 -5.41 -8.04 37.86
C GLU A 269 -4.71 -8.18 36.50
N ASP A 270 -5.31 -7.60 35.46
CA ASP A 270 -4.88 -7.70 34.05
C ASP A 270 -4.78 -9.11 33.45
N CYS A 271 -5.22 -10.17 34.12
CA CYS A 271 -5.17 -11.51 33.52
C CYS A 271 -6.16 -11.67 32.34
N TYR A 272 -7.18 -10.82 32.22
CA TYR A 272 -8.02 -10.76 31.03
C TYR A 272 -7.21 -10.38 29.77
N LYS A 273 -6.13 -9.59 29.89
CA LYS A 273 -5.24 -9.27 28.75
C LYS A 273 -4.59 -10.53 28.16
N CYS A 274 -4.28 -11.51 29.01
CA CYS A 274 -3.81 -12.83 28.57
C CYS A 274 -4.86 -13.54 27.70
N SER A 275 -6.14 -13.52 28.13
CA SER A 275 -7.24 -14.09 27.35
C SER A 275 -7.41 -13.41 25.99
N VAL A 276 -7.36 -12.07 25.96
CA VAL A 276 -7.47 -11.26 24.74
C VAL A 276 -6.34 -11.55 23.75
N SER A 277 -5.11 -11.81 24.23
CA SER A 277 -4.00 -12.24 23.35
C SER A 277 -4.11 -13.71 22.91
N CYS A 278 -4.50 -14.61 23.82
CA CYS A 278 -4.49 -16.04 23.59
C CYS A 278 -5.60 -16.51 22.65
N LYS A 279 -6.82 -15.99 22.78
CA LYS A 279 -7.96 -16.43 21.98
C LYS A 279 -7.75 -16.29 20.46
N PRO A 280 -7.43 -15.10 19.90
CA PRO A 280 -7.16 -14.95 18.47
C PRO A 280 -5.89 -15.69 18.02
N PHE A 281 -4.93 -15.93 18.93
CA PHE A 281 -3.75 -16.72 18.62
C PHE A 281 -4.09 -18.21 18.44
N VAL A 282 -4.87 -18.79 19.35
CA VAL A 282 -5.33 -20.19 19.26
C VAL A 282 -6.20 -20.41 18.03
N GLU A 283 -7.15 -19.51 17.75
CA GLU A 283 -7.98 -19.61 16.53
C GLU A 283 -7.16 -19.49 15.24
N TRP A 284 -6.11 -18.67 15.25
CA TRP A 284 -5.18 -18.60 14.13
C TRP A 284 -4.40 -19.91 13.97
N LEU A 285 -3.89 -20.50 15.06
CA LEU A 285 -3.18 -21.79 15.03
C LEU A 285 -4.06 -22.92 14.47
N ASP A 286 -5.32 -23.02 14.89
CA ASP A 286 -6.27 -24.02 14.39
C ASP A 286 -6.47 -23.92 12.87
N ASN A 287 -6.50 -22.69 12.34
CA ASN A 287 -6.59 -22.48 10.89
C ASN A 287 -5.28 -22.83 10.18
N GLN A 288 -4.14 -22.48 10.76
CA GLN A 288 -2.82 -22.84 10.21
C GLN A 288 -2.62 -24.36 10.19
N GLN A 289 -3.11 -25.09 11.19
CA GLN A 289 -3.08 -26.55 11.19
C GLN A 289 -3.84 -27.14 9.99
N LYS A 290 -5.03 -26.63 9.70
CA LYS A 290 -5.81 -27.07 8.52
C LYS A 290 -5.10 -26.77 7.20
N GLU A 291 -4.47 -25.59 7.08
CA GLU A 291 -3.66 -25.24 5.90
C GLU A 291 -2.43 -26.15 5.76
N PHE A 292 -1.80 -26.51 6.88
CA PHE A 292 -0.67 -27.44 6.93
C PHE A 292 -1.07 -28.85 6.50
N GLU A 293 -2.13 -29.41 7.09
CA GLU A 293 -2.62 -30.76 6.79
C GLU A 293 -2.95 -30.90 5.31
N LYS A 294 -3.66 -29.93 4.71
CA LYS A 294 -3.97 -29.92 3.27
C LYS A 294 -2.73 -29.92 2.39
N GLN A 295 -1.73 -29.12 2.73
CA GLN A 295 -0.48 -29.04 1.97
C GLN A 295 0.39 -30.29 2.17
N LYS A 296 0.39 -30.87 3.38
CA LYS A 296 1.11 -32.11 3.68
C LYS A 296 0.57 -33.27 2.83
N GLU A 297 -0.74 -33.48 2.82
CA GLU A 297 -1.39 -34.51 1.97
C GLU A 297 -1.10 -34.28 0.49
N LYS A 298 -1.04 -33.01 0.06
CA LYS A 298 -0.68 -32.67 -1.32
C LYS A 298 0.73 -33.13 -1.71
N TYR A 299 1.68 -33.13 -0.78
CA TYR A 299 3.06 -33.55 -1.04
C TYR A 299 3.12 -35.02 -1.48
N ASP A 300 2.39 -35.88 -0.75
CA ASP A 300 2.39 -37.32 -0.96
C ASP A 300 1.82 -37.69 -2.34
N ASP A 301 0.93 -36.86 -2.89
CA ASP A 301 0.44 -37.01 -4.26
C ASP A 301 1.37 -36.46 -5.32
N GLU A 302 2.06 -35.36 -5.02
CA GLU A 302 2.99 -34.73 -5.93
C GLU A 302 4.26 -35.57 -6.13
N ILE A 303 4.78 -36.23 -5.07
CA ILE A 303 5.98 -37.07 -5.17
C ILE A 303 5.76 -38.32 -6.05
N LYS A 304 4.52 -38.83 -6.14
CA LYS A 304 4.16 -39.96 -7.03
C LYS A 304 4.41 -39.63 -8.51
N LYS A 305 4.47 -38.35 -8.88
CA LYS A 305 4.74 -37.90 -10.26
C LYS A 305 6.13 -38.28 -10.76
N ALA A 306 7.08 -38.58 -9.87
CA ALA A 306 8.39 -39.09 -10.25
C ALA A 306 8.30 -40.37 -11.11
N ASN A 307 7.25 -41.17 -10.89
CA ASN A 307 6.99 -42.43 -11.58
C ASN A 307 5.95 -42.32 -12.72
N GLY A 308 5.48 -41.10 -13.02
CA GLY A 308 4.44 -40.87 -14.03
C GLY A 308 4.94 -40.98 -15.47
N THR A 309 4.01 -41.06 -16.43
CA THR A 309 4.31 -40.88 -17.86
C THR A 309 4.45 -39.40 -18.21
N THR A 310 5.35 -39.10 -19.14
CA THR A 310 5.67 -37.73 -19.58
C THR A 310 4.55 -37.20 -20.48
N THR A 311 3.52 -36.60 -19.88
CA THR A 311 2.52 -35.82 -20.63
C THR A 311 2.84 -34.34 -20.51
N THR A 312 2.70 -33.61 -21.62
CA THR A 312 2.89 -32.14 -21.67
C THR A 312 1.81 -31.39 -20.89
N THR A 313 0.64 -32.00 -20.73
CA THR A 313 -0.53 -31.42 -20.06
C THR A 313 -1.01 -32.32 -18.93
N LYS A 314 -1.50 -31.72 -17.85
CA LYS A 314 -2.28 -32.39 -16.80
C LYS A 314 -3.68 -31.81 -16.77
N GLU A 315 -4.68 -32.67 -16.94
CA GLU A 315 -6.09 -32.32 -16.73
C GLU A 315 -6.40 -32.31 -15.24
N THR A 316 -7.04 -31.23 -14.77
CA THR A 316 -7.57 -31.13 -13.41
C THR A 316 -9.06 -30.87 -13.47
N SER A 317 -9.77 -31.08 -12.36
CA SER A 317 -11.18 -30.67 -12.20
C SER A 317 -11.43 -29.19 -12.55
N ASN A 318 -10.37 -28.38 -12.50
CA ASN A 318 -10.38 -26.94 -12.58
C ASN A 318 -9.64 -26.41 -13.83
N GLY A 319 -9.45 -27.26 -14.83
CA GLY A 319 -8.80 -26.93 -16.10
C GLY A 319 -7.40 -27.51 -16.25
N SER A 320 -6.89 -27.44 -17.47
CA SER A 320 -5.61 -28.01 -17.87
C SER A 320 -4.45 -27.12 -17.41
N ILE A 321 -3.36 -27.75 -16.94
CA ILE A 321 -2.11 -27.08 -16.57
C ILE A 321 -0.94 -27.66 -17.35
N ASN A 322 0.09 -26.84 -17.55
CA ASN A 322 1.36 -27.27 -18.11
C ASN A 322 2.06 -28.23 -17.14
N ASN A 323 2.45 -29.41 -17.65
CA ASN A 323 3.10 -30.46 -16.87
C ASN A 323 4.54 -30.77 -17.35
N LEU A 324 5.08 -29.94 -18.26
CA LEU A 324 6.46 -30.06 -18.76
C LEU A 324 7.48 -29.96 -17.62
N TYR A 325 8.45 -30.87 -17.64
CA TYR A 325 9.59 -30.98 -16.72
C TYR A 325 9.24 -31.28 -15.24
N VAL A 326 7.95 -31.39 -14.90
CA VAL A 326 7.49 -31.67 -13.53
C VAL A 326 7.99 -33.04 -13.05
N GLN A 327 7.92 -34.04 -13.93
CA GLN A 327 8.43 -35.39 -13.64
C GLN A 327 9.93 -35.37 -13.31
N GLU A 328 10.74 -34.73 -14.15
CA GLU A 328 12.19 -34.64 -13.98
C GLU A 328 12.56 -33.98 -12.66
N PHE A 329 11.84 -32.90 -12.29
CA PHE A 329 12.01 -32.24 -11.00
C PHE A 329 11.72 -33.21 -9.84
N TYR A 330 10.58 -33.90 -9.84
CA TYR A 330 10.23 -34.81 -8.74
C TYR A 330 11.13 -36.05 -8.68
N GLN A 331 11.67 -36.52 -9.82
CA GLN A 331 12.70 -37.57 -9.83
C GLN A 331 13.99 -37.10 -9.15
N GLN A 332 14.44 -35.88 -9.43
CA GLN A 332 15.58 -35.29 -8.73
C GLN A 332 15.27 -35.07 -7.24
N LEU A 333 14.09 -34.55 -6.92
CA LEU A 333 13.66 -34.32 -5.55
C LEU A 333 13.64 -35.61 -4.75
N GLN A 334 13.17 -36.72 -5.32
CA GLN A 334 13.10 -38.03 -4.64
C GLN A 334 14.49 -38.55 -4.23
N SER A 335 15.56 -38.15 -4.93
CA SER A 335 16.93 -38.52 -4.57
C SER A 335 17.40 -37.87 -3.26
N SER A 336 16.92 -36.66 -2.95
CA SER A 336 17.29 -35.87 -1.77
C SER A 336 16.21 -35.83 -0.67
N CYS A 337 14.94 -35.92 -1.06
CA CYS A 337 13.73 -35.82 -0.23
C CYS A 337 12.78 -36.94 -0.63
N LYS A 338 12.97 -38.12 -0.03
CA LYS A 338 12.22 -39.34 -0.41
C LYS A 338 10.74 -39.30 -0.06
N ASP A 339 10.40 -38.62 1.04
CA ASP A 339 9.05 -38.56 1.60
C ASP A 339 8.75 -37.16 2.17
N VAL A 340 7.49 -36.94 2.55
CA VAL A 340 7.04 -35.68 3.14
C VAL A 340 7.81 -35.33 4.41
N ASN A 341 8.19 -36.32 5.24
CA ASN A 341 8.91 -36.06 6.49
C ASN A 341 10.31 -35.48 6.23
N ALA A 342 11.03 -35.97 5.21
CA ALA A 342 12.30 -35.41 4.80
C ALA A 342 12.17 -33.96 4.32
N PHE A 343 11.09 -33.64 3.60
CA PHE A 343 10.78 -32.26 3.21
C PHE A 343 10.43 -31.37 4.42
N LEU A 344 9.61 -31.84 5.35
CA LEU A 344 9.28 -31.11 6.57
C LEU A 344 10.50 -30.83 7.45
N GLU A 345 11.49 -31.74 7.48
CA GLU A 345 12.77 -31.48 8.14
C GLU A 345 13.56 -30.33 7.49
N LEU A 346 13.42 -30.12 6.18
CA LEU A 346 14.02 -28.96 5.51
C LEU A 346 13.30 -27.67 5.92
N LEU A 347 11.98 -27.68 6.01
CA LEU A 347 11.21 -26.52 6.50
C LEU A 347 11.60 -26.17 7.95
N ASN A 348 11.80 -27.17 8.80
CA ASN A 348 12.30 -26.96 10.17
C ASN A 348 13.71 -26.34 10.21
N LYS A 349 14.51 -26.49 9.14
CA LYS A 349 15.87 -25.95 9.08
C LYS A 349 15.90 -24.45 8.77
N GLU A 350 14.79 -23.85 8.36
CA GLU A 350 14.68 -22.41 8.16
C GLU A 350 15.00 -21.65 9.45
N THR A 351 15.88 -20.64 9.36
CA THR A 351 16.37 -19.89 10.52
C THR A 351 15.21 -19.32 11.35
N THR A 352 14.20 -18.79 10.67
CA THR A 352 12.99 -18.22 11.29
C THR A 352 12.22 -19.24 12.14
N CYS A 353 12.27 -20.53 11.78
CA CYS A 353 11.56 -21.61 12.49
C CYS A 353 12.37 -22.19 13.67
N LYS A 354 13.69 -21.96 13.72
CA LYS A 354 14.58 -22.45 14.79
C LYS A 354 14.55 -21.60 16.06
N ASP A 355 14.54 -20.28 15.91
CA ASP A 355 14.79 -19.36 17.03
C ASP A 355 13.48 -18.82 17.66
N HIS A 356 12.59 -19.71 18.11
CA HIS A 356 11.36 -19.30 18.82
C HIS A 356 11.60 -19.09 20.32
N PRO A 357 10.81 -18.23 20.99
CA PRO A 357 10.82 -18.12 22.45
C PRO A 357 10.56 -19.50 23.08
N LYS A 358 11.35 -19.83 24.12
CA LYS A 358 11.23 -21.11 24.82
C LYS A 358 9.92 -21.16 25.59
N VAL A 359 9.12 -22.20 25.35
CA VAL A 359 7.90 -22.49 26.11
C VAL A 359 8.01 -23.90 26.65
N GLU A 360 7.66 -24.11 27.92
CA GLU A 360 7.59 -25.48 28.44
C GLU A 360 6.33 -26.15 27.89
N VAL A 361 6.46 -27.38 27.42
CA VAL A 361 5.35 -28.20 26.95
C VAL A 361 5.55 -29.58 27.57
N LYS A 362 4.65 -29.98 28.48
CA LYS A 362 4.69 -31.29 29.15
C LYS A 362 6.05 -31.60 29.84
N GLY A 363 6.66 -30.59 30.47
CA GLY A 363 7.94 -30.74 31.17
C GLY A 363 9.18 -30.84 30.28
N LYS A 364 9.05 -30.50 28.98
CA LYS A 364 10.17 -30.29 28.05
C LYS A 364 10.08 -28.88 27.49
N LYS A 365 11.20 -28.16 27.42
CA LYS A 365 11.23 -26.85 26.73
C LYS A 365 11.06 -27.11 25.23
N ALA A 366 9.90 -26.80 24.67
CA ALA A 366 9.69 -26.75 23.24
C ALA A 366 10.37 -25.48 22.74
N ASP A 367 11.62 -25.65 22.28
CA ASP A 367 12.51 -24.55 21.91
C ASP A 367 12.27 -24.05 20.46
N HIS A 368 11.59 -24.81 19.58
CA HIS A 368 11.44 -24.50 18.15
C HIS A 368 10.21 -25.14 17.49
N VAL A 369 9.83 -24.64 16.31
CA VAL A 369 8.79 -25.25 15.46
C VAL A 369 9.30 -26.57 14.87
N ASP A 370 8.49 -27.62 14.94
CA ASP A 370 8.78 -28.91 14.31
C ASP A 370 7.56 -29.40 13.53
N PHE A 371 7.58 -29.27 12.21
CA PHE A 371 6.52 -29.73 11.32
C PHE A 371 6.45 -31.26 11.20
N LYS A 372 7.60 -31.95 11.26
CA LYS A 372 7.66 -33.42 11.20
C LYS A 372 6.96 -34.02 12.42
N ASN A 373 7.32 -33.56 13.60
CA ASN A 373 6.75 -34.04 14.87
C ASN A 373 5.68 -33.09 15.41
N HIS A 374 4.90 -32.43 14.55
CA HIS A 374 3.97 -31.37 14.93
C HIS A 374 2.96 -31.74 16.03
N GLU A 375 2.48 -32.98 16.06
CA GLU A 375 1.57 -33.49 17.12
C GLU A 375 2.26 -33.61 18.48
N THR A 376 3.50 -34.13 18.51
CA THR A 376 4.22 -34.41 19.77
C THR A 376 5.00 -33.21 20.28
N ASN A 377 5.49 -32.35 19.37
CA ASN A 377 6.13 -31.07 19.69
C ASN A 377 5.12 -29.94 19.96
N GLY A 378 3.83 -30.18 19.67
CA GLY A 378 2.76 -29.20 19.90
C GLY A 378 2.90 -27.95 19.02
N THR A 379 3.39 -28.10 17.78
CA THR A 379 3.63 -26.98 16.85
C THR A 379 2.38 -26.14 16.63
N PHE A 380 1.24 -26.80 16.46
CA PHE A 380 -0.09 -26.18 16.32
C PHE A 380 -0.93 -26.20 17.60
N CYS A 381 -0.41 -26.75 18.70
CA CYS A 381 -1.14 -26.78 19.95
C CYS A 381 -1.20 -25.39 20.58
N ARG A 382 -2.29 -25.14 21.32
CA ARG A 382 -2.32 -24.02 22.28
C ARG A 382 -1.08 -24.13 23.17
N THR A 383 -0.27 -23.09 23.16
CA THR A 383 0.94 -23.05 23.99
C THR A 383 0.56 -23.14 25.46
N GLU A 384 1.39 -23.74 26.33
CA GLU A 384 1.16 -23.81 27.79
C GLU A 384 0.77 -22.46 28.40
N ILE A 385 1.30 -21.37 27.83
CA ILE A 385 0.99 -19.99 28.21
C ILE A 385 -0.51 -19.68 28.14
N CYS A 386 -1.21 -20.22 27.14
CA CYS A 386 -2.62 -20.01 26.87
C CYS A 386 -3.52 -21.12 27.41
N GLU A 387 -2.96 -22.10 28.13
CA GLU A 387 -3.75 -23.14 28.76
C GLU A 387 -4.50 -22.62 30.00
N PRO A 388 -5.59 -23.31 30.42
CA PRO A 388 -6.18 -23.08 31.72
C PRO A 388 -5.14 -23.28 32.84
N CYS A 389 -5.39 -22.70 34.02
CA CYS A 389 -4.49 -22.91 35.16
C CYS A 389 -4.33 -24.42 35.45
N PRO A 390 -3.15 -24.85 35.95
CA PRO A 390 -2.95 -26.22 36.36
C PRO A 390 -4.00 -26.68 37.37
N LEU A 391 -4.38 -27.97 37.30
CA LEU A 391 -5.48 -28.52 38.08
C LEU A 391 -5.32 -28.29 39.59
N CYS A 392 -4.09 -28.49 40.11
CA CYS A 392 -3.74 -28.31 41.52
C CYS A 392 -3.11 -26.92 41.83
N GLY A 393 -3.12 -25.98 40.89
CA GLY A 393 -2.40 -24.71 41.00
C GLY A 393 -0.89 -24.83 40.80
N VAL A 394 -0.16 -23.76 41.12
CA VAL A 394 1.30 -23.64 40.92
C VAL A 394 2.05 -23.46 42.23
N GLN A 395 3.37 -23.70 42.21
CA GLN A 395 4.30 -23.44 43.30
C GLN A 395 5.52 -22.66 42.78
N GLU A 396 6.18 -21.92 43.66
CA GLU A 396 7.38 -21.14 43.30
C GLU A 396 8.65 -21.96 43.56
N THR A 397 9.45 -22.17 42.51
CA THR A 397 10.76 -22.83 42.56
C THR A 397 11.80 -21.89 41.97
N LYS A 398 12.79 -21.45 42.78
CA LYS A 398 13.91 -20.58 42.34
C LYS A 398 13.47 -19.30 41.59
N GLY A 399 12.37 -18.68 42.04
CA GLY A 399 11.83 -17.44 41.44
C GLY A 399 11.04 -17.64 40.14
N ASN A 400 10.75 -18.88 39.75
CA ASN A 400 9.86 -19.24 38.66
C ASN A 400 8.68 -20.08 39.20
N TRP A 401 7.55 -20.02 38.53
CA TRP A 401 6.31 -20.71 38.93
C TRP A 401 6.14 -21.97 38.10
N GLU A 402 5.94 -23.11 38.76
CA GLU A 402 5.77 -24.42 38.12
C GLU A 402 4.48 -25.09 38.61
N PRO A 403 3.80 -25.90 37.77
CA PRO A 403 2.66 -26.71 38.20
C PRO A 403 3.00 -27.62 39.39
N LYS A 404 2.11 -27.71 40.39
CA LYS A 404 2.26 -28.68 41.48
C LYS A 404 2.14 -30.11 40.94
N LYS A 405 3.08 -30.98 41.29
CA LYS A 405 3.14 -32.40 40.84
C LYS A 405 2.37 -33.38 41.74
N GLU A 406 1.86 -32.92 42.89
CA GLU A 406 1.15 -33.75 43.86
C GLU A 406 -0.30 -34.07 43.42
N HIS A 407 -0.88 -35.17 43.90
CA HIS A 407 -2.31 -35.43 43.76
C HIS A 407 -3.11 -34.37 44.52
N CYS A 408 -3.94 -33.59 43.82
CA CYS A 408 -4.83 -32.61 44.44
C CYS A 408 -5.72 -33.33 45.49
N ALA A 409 -5.65 -32.94 46.76
CA ALA A 409 -6.64 -33.37 47.74
C ALA A 409 -8.00 -32.71 47.39
N ASN A 410 -9.07 -33.52 47.29
CA ASN A 410 -10.43 -33.10 46.93
C ASN A 410 -10.68 -32.83 45.43
N LEU A 411 -10.62 -33.86 44.60
CA LEU A 411 -11.30 -33.84 43.31
C LEU A 411 -12.82 -33.78 43.56
N ASN A 412 -13.56 -32.93 42.82
CA ASN A 412 -15.03 -32.95 42.69
C ASN A 412 -15.86 -32.17 43.73
N LYS A 413 -15.34 -31.11 44.37
CA LYS A 413 -16.21 -30.21 45.16
C LYS A 413 -17.14 -29.41 44.26
N LYS A 414 -18.40 -29.81 44.07
CA LYS A 414 -19.40 -28.95 43.42
C LYS A 414 -19.59 -27.68 44.26
N LYS A 415 -19.30 -26.52 43.67
CA LYS A 415 -19.60 -25.21 44.27
C LYS A 415 -21.04 -24.85 43.93
N ASN A 416 -21.87 -24.63 44.96
CA ASN A 416 -23.22 -24.10 44.77
C ASN A 416 -23.13 -22.57 44.71
N TYR A 417 -23.72 -22.00 43.67
CA TYR A 417 -23.69 -20.56 43.43
C TYR A 417 -25.00 -19.92 43.92
N ASN A 418 -24.92 -18.80 44.63
CA ASN A 418 -26.11 -18.04 45.01
C ASN A 418 -26.78 -17.46 43.75
N GLU A 419 -28.08 -17.71 43.61
CA GLU A 419 -28.89 -17.26 42.48
C GLU A 419 -28.98 -15.73 42.41
N GLU A 420 -29.00 -15.03 43.55
CA GLU A 420 -29.06 -13.56 43.60
C GLU A 420 -27.84 -12.90 42.94
N ASN A 421 -26.68 -13.56 43.00
CA ASN A 421 -25.43 -13.10 42.43
C ASN A 421 -25.16 -13.65 41.02
N THR A 422 -26.09 -14.45 40.49
CA THR A 422 -25.96 -15.11 39.19
C THR A 422 -26.67 -14.31 38.09
N THR A 423 -26.09 -14.27 36.90
CA THR A 423 -26.71 -13.69 35.70
C THR A 423 -26.59 -14.69 34.56
N TYR A 424 -27.71 -14.95 33.86
CA TYR A 424 -27.72 -15.76 32.64
C TYR A 424 -27.63 -14.85 31.42
N ILE A 425 -26.59 -15.04 30.60
CA ILE A 425 -26.31 -14.22 29.43
C ILE A 425 -26.44 -15.11 28.17
N PRO A 426 -27.48 -14.91 27.34
CA PRO A 426 -27.70 -15.69 26.13
C PRO A 426 -26.78 -15.23 25.00
N LYS A 427 -25.69 -15.95 24.74
CA LYS A 427 -24.69 -15.56 23.73
C LYS A 427 -24.97 -16.19 22.37
N LEU A 428 -24.94 -15.37 21.32
CA LEU A 428 -24.99 -15.84 19.94
C LEU A 428 -23.56 -16.08 19.42
N THR A 429 -23.18 -17.36 19.28
CA THR A 429 -21.87 -17.79 18.77
C THR A 429 -21.95 -18.15 17.28
N PRO A 430 -21.02 -17.69 16.43
CA PRO A 430 -21.02 -18.05 15.01
C PRO A 430 -20.63 -19.53 14.78
N ASP A 431 -21.20 -20.15 13.74
CA ASP A 431 -20.68 -21.42 13.23
C ASP A 431 -19.35 -21.21 12.51
N LYS A 432 -18.25 -21.49 13.22
CA LYS A 432 -16.88 -21.30 12.73
C LYS A 432 -16.50 -22.21 11.55
N SER A 433 -17.33 -23.20 11.19
CA SER A 433 -17.14 -23.99 9.96
C SER A 433 -17.51 -23.22 8.70
N GLN A 434 -18.31 -22.16 8.82
CA GLN A 434 -18.83 -21.40 7.69
C GLN A 434 -17.99 -20.15 7.42
N LYS A 435 -17.77 -19.82 6.13
CA LYS A 435 -16.96 -18.67 5.71
C LYS A 435 -17.74 -17.35 5.66
N ASN A 436 -19.00 -17.36 5.23
CA ASN A 436 -19.82 -16.15 5.06
C ASN A 436 -20.59 -15.82 6.35
N ILE A 437 -20.62 -14.55 6.75
CA ILE A 437 -21.30 -14.07 7.97
C ILE A 437 -22.78 -14.49 8.09
N LEU A 438 -23.54 -14.46 7.00
CA LEU A 438 -24.93 -14.93 6.97
C LEU A 438 -25.01 -16.45 7.16
N GLN A 439 -24.03 -17.20 6.64
CA GLN A 439 -23.96 -18.65 6.83
C GLN A 439 -23.57 -19.02 8.27
N LYS A 440 -22.61 -18.28 8.88
CA LYS A 440 -22.22 -18.43 10.29
C LYS A 440 -23.43 -18.29 11.23
N TYR A 441 -24.37 -17.42 10.87
CA TYR A 441 -25.58 -17.14 11.64
C TYR A 441 -26.86 -17.70 11.02
N ARG A 442 -26.79 -18.59 10.02
CA ARG A 442 -27.95 -19.06 9.26
C ARG A 442 -29.05 -19.62 10.15
N ASN A 443 -28.69 -20.45 11.13
CA ASN A 443 -29.65 -21.04 12.06
C ASN A 443 -30.38 -19.98 12.89
N PHE A 444 -29.67 -18.90 13.25
CA PHE A 444 -30.24 -17.73 13.90
C PHE A 444 -31.12 -16.90 12.96
N CYS A 445 -30.65 -16.64 11.75
CA CYS A 445 -31.35 -15.82 10.75
C CYS A 445 -32.67 -16.46 10.29
N GLN A 446 -32.72 -17.79 10.15
CA GLN A 446 -33.87 -18.50 9.57
C GLN A 446 -35.08 -18.61 10.51
N ASN A 447 -34.91 -18.48 11.83
CA ASN A 447 -36.01 -18.52 12.81
C ASN A 447 -35.61 -17.81 14.12
N ALA A 448 -35.94 -16.51 14.24
CA ALA A 448 -35.61 -15.72 15.42
C ALA A 448 -36.32 -16.20 16.72
N GLU A 449 -37.47 -16.88 16.60
CA GLU A 449 -38.35 -17.21 17.74
C GLU A 449 -38.07 -18.58 18.40
N ASN A 450 -37.46 -19.55 17.71
CA ASN A 450 -37.26 -20.94 18.19
C ASN A 450 -35.78 -21.37 18.31
N ASN A 451 -34.86 -20.41 18.39
CA ASN A 451 -33.49 -20.56 17.93
C ASN A 451 -32.57 -21.53 18.72
N LYS A 452 -32.25 -22.67 18.10
CA LYS A 452 -31.32 -23.70 18.62
C LYS A 452 -29.85 -23.23 18.77
N GLN A 453 -29.42 -22.16 18.11
CA GLN A 453 -28.05 -21.64 18.21
C GLN A 453 -27.82 -20.89 19.53
N ILE A 454 -28.78 -20.05 19.94
CA ILE A 454 -28.71 -19.32 21.22
C ILE A 454 -28.91 -20.26 22.40
N ASN A 455 -29.88 -21.17 22.32
CA ASN A 455 -30.19 -22.11 23.40
C ASN A 455 -29.01 -23.01 23.77
N LYS A 456 -28.02 -23.17 22.87
CA LYS A 456 -26.78 -23.92 23.12
C LYS A 456 -25.73 -23.11 23.88
N ASP A 457 -25.73 -21.79 23.79
CA ASP A 457 -24.65 -20.94 24.29
C ASP A 457 -25.09 -19.98 25.41
N VAL A 458 -25.89 -20.49 26.35
CA VAL A 458 -26.24 -19.74 27.57
C VAL A 458 -25.09 -19.80 28.57
N TRP A 459 -24.56 -18.62 28.90
CA TRP A 459 -23.50 -18.46 29.89
C TRP A 459 -24.10 -18.08 31.23
N GLN A 460 -23.74 -18.82 32.28
CA GLN A 460 -24.05 -18.48 33.66
C GLN A 460 -22.85 -17.77 34.26
N CYS A 461 -22.97 -16.47 34.51
CA CYS A 461 -21.95 -15.70 35.19
C CYS A 461 -22.32 -15.51 36.66
N HIS A 462 -21.34 -15.65 37.55
CA HIS A 462 -21.54 -15.58 39.00
C HIS A 462 -20.42 -14.78 39.66
N TYR A 463 -20.83 -13.83 40.50
CA TYR A 463 -19.93 -13.00 41.30
C TYR A 463 -20.08 -13.32 42.79
N GLU A 464 -19.00 -13.66 43.46
CA GLU A 464 -18.99 -13.98 44.88
C GLU A 464 -17.93 -13.17 45.61
N LYS A 465 -18.37 -12.28 46.51
CA LYS A 465 -17.48 -11.39 47.25
C LYS A 465 -16.57 -12.16 48.21
N THR A 466 -17.07 -13.24 48.81
CA THR A 466 -16.37 -13.97 49.88
C THR A 466 -15.05 -14.59 49.42
N ASP A 467 -14.95 -15.01 48.16
CA ASP A 467 -13.73 -15.58 47.58
C ASP A 467 -13.23 -14.84 46.33
N LYS A 468 -13.77 -13.63 46.08
CA LYS A 468 -13.45 -12.77 44.92
C LYS A 468 -13.58 -13.49 43.58
N SER A 469 -14.48 -14.48 43.48
CA SER A 469 -14.68 -15.20 42.23
C SER A 469 -15.68 -14.46 41.35
N ASN A 470 -15.28 -14.18 40.10
CA ASN A 470 -16.16 -13.65 39.08
C ASN A 470 -16.03 -14.50 37.81
N ILE A 471 -16.91 -15.50 37.70
CA ILE A 471 -16.75 -16.62 36.77
C ILE A 471 -17.91 -16.66 35.79
N CYS A 472 -17.65 -17.09 34.56
CA CYS A 472 -18.67 -17.41 33.58
C CYS A 472 -18.50 -18.84 33.08
N VAL A 473 -19.59 -19.62 33.15
CA VAL A 473 -19.63 -21.04 32.82
C VAL A 473 -20.66 -21.30 31.73
N LEU A 474 -20.25 -21.99 30.67
CA LEU A 474 -21.14 -22.41 29.59
C LEU A 474 -22.00 -23.63 30.02
N GLN A 475 -23.32 -23.50 29.95
CA GLN A 475 -24.24 -24.50 30.54
C GLN A 475 -24.43 -25.78 29.71
N ASN A 476 -24.20 -25.76 28.39
CA ASN A 476 -24.42 -26.92 27.51
C ASN A 476 -23.14 -27.62 27.03
N ALA A 477 -21.99 -27.34 27.64
CA ALA A 477 -20.79 -28.16 27.45
C ALA A 477 -21.01 -29.51 28.16
N LYS A 478 -20.60 -30.64 27.55
CA LYS A 478 -20.76 -31.98 28.13
C LYS A 478 -20.27 -31.99 29.59
N GLN A 479 -21.02 -32.67 30.46
CA GLN A 479 -20.82 -32.72 31.92
C GLN A 479 -19.52 -33.39 32.40
N ASP A 480 -18.59 -33.71 31.51
CA ASP A 480 -17.25 -34.13 31.91
C ASP A 480 -16.45 -32.90 32.35
N MET A 481 -15.98 -32.90 33.61
CA MET A 481 -15.28 -31.77 34.23
C MET A 481 -14.00 -31.34 33.49
N GLU A 482 -13.49 -32.17 32.57
CA GLU A 482 -12.36 -31.83 31.70
C GLU A 482 -12.76 -30.93 30.50
N GLU A 483 -14.04 -30.90 30.11
CA GLU A 483 -14.54 -30.18 28.92
C GLU A 483 -15.44 -28.97 29.21
N GLN A 484 -15.80 -28.72 30.48
CA GLN A 484 -16.63 -27.56 30.84
C GLN A 484 -15.89 -26.24 30.54
N LYS A 485 -16.43 -25.43 29.63
CA LYS A 485 -15.84 -24.13 29.27
C LYS A 485 -16.09 -23.11 30.37
N VAL A 486 -15.01 -22.75 31.09
CA VAL A 486 -15.02 -21.77 32.18
C VAL A 486 -14.03 -20.65 31.88
N THR A 487 -14.47 -19.40 32.05
CA THR A 487 -13.67 -18.19 31.84
C THR A 487 -13.95 -17.15 32.92
N SER A 488 -13.00 -16.27 33.20
CA SER A 488 -13.25 -15.11 34.06
C SER A 488 -14.27 -14.18 33.38
N TYR A 489 -15.01 -13.42 34.18
CA TYR A 489 -16.02 -12.50 33.63
C TYR A 489 -15.40 -11.39 32.79
N TYR A 490 -14.27 -10.77 33.18
CA TYR A 490 -13.65 -9.75 32.33
C TYR A 490 -13.18 -10.37 31.01
N SER A 491 -12.67 -11.60 31.02
CA SER A 491 -12.34 -12.30 29.78
C SER A 491 -13.56 -12.56 28.92
N PHE A 492 -14.71 -12.93 29.51
CA PHE A 492 -15.97 -13.06 28.79
C PHE A 492 -16.44 -11.72 28.20
N PHE A 493 -16.38 -10.65 28.98
CA PHE A 493 -16.75 -9.28 28.62
C PHE A 493 -15.93 -8.78 27.42
N TYR A 494 -14.60 -8.73 27.53
CA TYR A 494 -13.72 -8.25 26.46
C TYR A 494 -13.90 -9.06 25.18
N ASN A 495 -13.84 -10.40 25.28
CA ASN A 495 -13.95 -11.25 24.11
C ASN A 495 -15.32 -11.16 23.42
N SER A 496 -16.41 -10.92 24.17
CA SER A 496 -17.74 -10.79 23.57
C SER A 496 -17.90 -9.49 22.79
N ILE A 497 -17.33 -8.38 23.29
CA ILE A 497 -17.34 -7.10 22.56
C ILE A 497 -16.42 -7.17 21.34
N ILE A 498 -15.24 -7.77 21.47
CA ILE A 498 -14.31 -7.90 20.34
C ILE A 498 -14.89 -8.79 19.23
N GLU A 499 -15.50 -9.93 19.57
CA GLU A 499 -16.22 -10.76 18.59
C GLU A 499 -17.34 -9.98 17.90
N MET A 500 -18.13 -9.22 18.68
CA MET A 500 -19.21 -8.39 18.14
C MET A 500 -18.69 -7.33 17.15
N LEU A 501 -17.60 -6.63 17.48
CA LEU A 501 -17.01 -5.61 16.61
C LEU A 501 -16.47 -6.24 15.31
N ASN A 502 -15.78 -7.38 15.39
CA ASN A 502 -15.29 -8.09 14.21
C ASN A 502 -16.42 -8.56 13.29
N ASP A 503 -17.49 -9.12 13.87
CA ASP A 503 -18.67 -9.52 13.10
C ASP A 503 -19.37 -8.31 12.47
N SER A 504 -19.44 -7.17 13.16
CA SER A 504 -20.00 -5.95 12.61
C SER A 504 -19.21 -5.44 11.40
N ILE A 505 -17.86 -5.51 11.42
CA ILE A 505 -17.04 -5.21 10.24
C ILE A 505 -17.46 -6.08 9.04
N GLU A 506 -17.60 -7.39 9.25
CA GLU A 506 -18.03 -8.32 8.18
C GLU A 506 -19.45 -8.00 7.69
N TRP A 507 -20.39 -7.67 8.59
CA TRP A 507 -21.74 -7.27 8.23
C TRP A 507 -21.75 -5.97 7.44
N LYS A 508 -21.06 -4.91 7.89
CA LYS A 508 -21.00 -3.62 7.19
C LYS A 508 -20.46 -3.76 5.77
N ASP A 509 -19.46 -4.63 5.55
CA ASP A 509 -18.96 -4.93 4.21
C ASP A 509 -20.05 -5.55 3.31
N LYS A 510 -20.94 -6.40 3.85
CA LYS A 510 -22.10 -6.94 3.12
C LYS A 510 -23.23 -5.92 2.95
N LEU A 511 -23.49 -5.07 3.94
CA LEU A 511 -24.52 -4.03 3.83
C LEU A 511 -24.14 -2.94 2.83
N LYS A 512 -22.86 -2.51 2.79
CA LYS A 512 -22.36 -1.57 1.77
C LYS A 512 -22.65 -2.08 0.36
N TYR A 513 -22.46 -3.37 0.10
CA TYR A 513 -22.84 -4.00 -1.16
C TYR A 513 -24.35 -3.87 -1.44
N CYS A 514 -25.21 -4.08 -0.44
CA CYS A 514 -26.66 -3.98 -0.60
C CYS A 514 -27.21 -2.55 -0.68
N ILE A 515 -26.48 -1.55 -0.16
CA ILE A 515 -26.86 -0.13 -0.19
C ILE A 515 -26.34 0.56 -1.47
N ASN A 516 -25.13 0.22 -1.92
CA ASN A 516 -24.48 0.88 -3.06
C ASN A 516 -24.92 0.34 -4.42
N ASN A 517 -25.48 -0.87 -4.48
CA ASN A 517 -25.89 -1.47 -5.76
C ASN A 517 -27.20 -0.85 -6.27
N LYS A 518 -27.09 0.09 -7.23
CA LYS A 518 -28.20 0.86 -7.81
C LYS A 518 -28.96 0.13 -8.92
N THR A 519 -28.66 -1.13 -9.21
CA THR A 519 -29.38 -1.93 -10.22
C THR A 519 -30.79 -2.30 -9.73
N GLY A 520 -31.75 -1.41 -9.98
CA GLY A 520 -33.20 -1.67 -9.95
C GLY A 520 -33.81 -1.94 -8.57
N LYS A 521 -34.90 -1.22 -8.25
CA LYS A 521 -35.69 -1.34 -7.00
C LYS A 521 -36.28 -2.75 -6.70
N CYS A 522 -36.00 -3.74 -7.53
CA CYS A 522 -36.67 -5.05 -7.51
C CYS A 522 -35.77 -6.15 -8.10
N LYS A 523 -34.71 -6.57 -7.36
CA LYS A 523 -34.18 -7.96 -7.30
C LYS A 523 -32.86 -8.02 -6.50
N ASN A 524 -32.99 -8.22 -5.18
CA ASN A 524 -32.04 -9.02 -4.40
C ASN A 524 -32.73 -9.45 -3.10
N GLU A 525 -33.57 -10.49 -3.16
CA GLU A 525 -34.14 -11.14 -1.95
C GLU A 525 -33.04 -11.49 -0.93
N LYS A 526 -31.83 -11.79 -1.42
CA LYS A 526 -30.61 -11.97 -0.62
C LYS A 526 -30.26 -10.73 0.21
N CYS A 527 -30.34 -9.51 -0.35
CA CYS A 527 -30.05 -8.28 0.40
C CYS A 527 -31.08 -8.02 1.51
N LYS A 528 -32.35 -8.37 1.25
CA LYS A 528 -33.36 -8.38 2.30
C LYS A 528 -32.99 -9.38 3.41
N GLU A 529 -32.59 -10.60 3.06
CA GLU A 529 -32.14 -11.61 4.04
C GLU A 529 -30.92 -11.13 4.86
N TYR A 530 -29.91 -10.53 4.22
CA TYR A 530 -28.75 -9.94 4.91
C TYR A 530 -29.18 -8.83 5.87
N CYS A 531 -30.02 -7.90 5.43
CA CYS A 531 -30.40 -6.75 6.26
C CYS A 531 -31.40 -7.12 7.37
N GLU A 532 -32.27 -8.10 7.14
CA GLU A 532 -33.16 -8.66 8.15
C GLU A 532 -32.37 -9.44 9.20
N CYS A 533 -31.44 -10.29 8.76
CA CYS A 533 -30.60 -11.00 9.71
C CYS A 533 -29.69 -10.04 10.49
N TYR A 534 -29.12 -9.01 9.86
CA TYR A 534 -28.27 -8.05 10.57
C TYR A 534 -29.05 -7.30 11.65
N LYS A 535 -30.25 -6.82 11.35
CA LYS A 535 -31.15 -6.20 12.34
C LYS A 535 -31.42 -7.14 13.53
N ASN A 536 -31.73 -8.41 13.24
CA ASN A 536 -32.00 -9.40 14.28
C ASN A 536 -30.74 -9.67 15.11
N TRP A 537 -29.58 -9.80 14.45
CA TRP A 537 -28.28 -9.99 15.09
C TRP A 537 -27.95 -8.82 16.03
N ILE A 538 -28.12 -7.57 15.60
CA ILE A 538 -27.93 -6.37 16.45
C ILE A 538 -28.85 -6.42 17.66
N THR A 539 -30.12 -6.77 17.45
CA THR A 539 -31.11 -6.88 18.53
C THR A 539 -30.70 -7.92 19.57
N GLN A 540 -30.14 -9.05 19.12
CA GLN A 540 -29.60 -10.07 20.02
C GLN A 540 -28.32 -9.60 20.73
N LYS A 541 -27.43 -8.89 20.04
CA LYS A 541 -26.21 -8.33 20.64
C LYS A 541 -26.50 -7.26 21.70
N LYS A 542 -27.58 -6.48 21.54
CA LYS A 542 -28.07 -5.59 22.60
C LYS A 542 -28.49 -6.37 23.85
N LYS A 543 -29.21 -7.48 23.70
CA LYS A 543 -29.60 -8.35 24.84
C LYS A 543 -28.37 -8.98 25.52
N GLU A 544 -27.38 -9.40 24.75
CA GLU A 544 -26.09 -9.90 25.27
C GLU A 544 -25.39 -8.82 26.09
N LEU A 545 -25.29 -7.61 25.54
CA LEU A 545 -24.67 -6.45 26.20
C LEU A 545 -25.42 -6.07 27.49
N ASP A 546 -26.76 -6.08 27.49
CA ASP A 546 -27.55 -5.81 28.68
C ASP A 546 -27.28 -6.84 29.79
N GLY A 547 -27.19 -8.13 29.44
CA GLY A 547 -26.81 -9.18 30.39
C GLY A 547 -25.40 -8.98 30.97
N ILE A 548 -24.45 -8.57 30.11
CA ILE A 548 -23.09 -8.19 30.52
C ILE A 548 -23.15 -7.03 31.50
N LYS A 549 -23.83 -5.91 31.17
CA LYS A 549 -23.94 -4.72 32.02
C LYS A 549 -24.61 -5.05 33.36
N ILE A 550 -25.67 -5.86 33.35
CA ILE A 550 -26.34 -6.32 34.58
C ILE A 550 -25.35 -7.08 35.48
N HIS A 551 -24.58 -8.01 34.92
CA HIS A 551 -23.59 -8.74 35.71
C HIS A 551 -22.46 -7.83 36.20
N PHE A 552 -22.01 -6.87 35.38
CA PHE A 552 -20.99 -5.89 35.76
C PHE A 552 -21.37 -5.16 37.05
N ARG A 553 -22.63 -4.71 37.14
CA ARG A 553 -23.19 -3.99 38.30
C ARG A 553 -23.37 -4.85 39.56
N LYS A 554 -23.27 -6.18 39.47
CA LYS A 554 -23.32 -7.06 40.65
C LYS A 554 -22.02 -7.05 41.46
N GLN A 555 -20.92 -6.56 40.88
CA GLN A 555 -19.60 -6.44 41.51
C GLN A 555 -19.58 -5.29 42.52
N LYS A 556 -20.07 -5.55 43.73
CA LYS A 556 -20.20 -4.53 44.80
C LYS A 556 -18.87 -4.17 45.49
N ASP A 557 -17.83 -4.97 45.31
CA ASP A 557 -16.47 -4.71 45.83
C ASP A 557 -15.82 -3.48 45.17
N MET A 558 -16.26 -3.09 43.98
CA MET A 558 -15.84 -1.86 43.32
C MET A 558 -16.21 -0.59 44.10
N LEU A 559 -17.22 -0.67 44.99
CA LEU A 559 -17.70 0.44 45.81
C LEU A 559 -16.89 0.65 47.11
N GLU A 560 -16.03 -0.30 47.49
CA GLU A 560 -15.34 -0.31 48.79
C GLU A 560 -13.92 0.29 48.77
N ASN A 561 -13.44 0.75 47.60
CA ASN A 561 -12.11 1.34 47.48
C ASN A 561 -12.11 2.81 47.96
N GLU A 562 -11.39 3.10 49.06
CA GLU A 562 -11.46 4.38 49.79
C GLU A 562 -11.08 5.65 48.98
N PHE A 563 -10.40 5.51 47.84
CA PHE A 563 -9.92 6.64 47.04
C PHE A 563 -10.89 7.11 45.95
N TYR A 564 -11.81 6.25 45.49
CA TYR A 564 -12.83 6.58 44.49
C TYR A 564 -14.07 5.72 44.76
N GLN A 565 -15.12 6.30 45.33
CA GLN A 565 -16.46 5.69 45.38
C GLN A 565 -17.07 5.67 43.98
N ALA A 566 -16.46 4.91 43.06
CA ALA A 566 -16.82 4.90 41.66
C ALA A 566 -18.07 4.04 41.47
N ASP A 567 -19.15 4.68 41.02
CA ASP A 567 -20.36 4.00 40.58
C ASP A 567 -20.00 2.94 39.50
N PRO A 568 -20.58 1.72 39.54
CA PRO A 568 -20.28 0.68 38.55
C PRO A 568 -20.54 1.12 37.10
N ASP A 569 -21.51 2.00 36.84
CA ASP A 569 -21.76 2.56 35.50
C ASP A 569 -20.63 3.50 35.07
N MET A 570 -20.11 4.33 35.99
CA MET A 570 -18.95 5.18 35.74
C MET A 570 -17.71 4.34 35.38
N THR A 571 -17.46 3.26 36.13
CA THR A 571 -16.31 2.38 35.87
C THR A 571 -16.43 1.65 34.54
N LEU A 572 -17.62 1.15 34.21
CA LEU A 572 -17.90 0.51 32.93
C LEU A 572 -17.65 1.48 31.77
N ASN A 573 -18.10 2.71 31.89
CA ASN A 573 -17.90 3.74 30.87
C ASN A 573 -16.43 4.11 30.68
N ILE A 574 -15.66 4.29 31.75
CA ILE A 574 -14.21 4.52 31.67
C ILE A 574 -13.53 3.32 31.00
N THR A 575 -13.94 2.10 31.37
CA THR A 575 -13.38 0.88 30.79
C THR A 575 -13.61 0.83 29.29
N LEU A 576 -14.83 1.10 28.81
CA LEU A 576 -15.15 1.03 27.38
C LEU A 576 -14.59 2.19 26.56
N ASN A 577 -14.54 3.41 27.10
CA ASN A 577 -14.07 4.60 26.36
C ASN A 577 -12.53 4.73 26.37
N ASN A 578 -11.88 4.47 27.50
CA ASN A 578 -10.45 4.76 27.67
C ASN A 578 -9.58 3.50 27.64
N ASN A 579 -9.98 2.45 28.38
CA ASN A 579 -9.11 1.30 28.60
C ASN A 579 -9.26 0.25 27.50
N PHE A 580 -10.48 -0.01 27.02
CA PHE A 580 -10.78 -1.13 26.11
C PHE A 580 -9.92 -1.11 24.85
N LEU A 581 -9.85 0.03 24.14
CA LEU A 581 -8.99 0.14 22.96
C LEU A 581 -7.51 0.01 23.31
N LYS A 582 -7.08 0.54 24.46
CA LYS A 582 -5.69 0.42 24.92
C LYS A 582 -5.33 -1.04 25.23
N ASP A 583 -6.19 -1.76 25.93
CA ASP A 583 -5.98 -3.16 26.29
C ASP A 583 -5.98 -4.05 25.05
N ILE A 584 -6.86 -3.77 24.07
CA ILE A 584 -6.84 -4.45 22.77
C ILE A 584 -5.57 -4.10 22.00
N LYS A 585 -5.13 -2.84 21.98
CA LYS A 585 -3.87 -2.39 21.36
C LYS A 585 -2.67 -3.17 21.89
N GLU A 586 -2.61 -3.34 23.20
CA GLU A 586 -1.54 -4.10 23.87
C GLU A 586 -1.65 -5.60 23.60
N ALA A 587 -2.87 -6.14 23.50
CA ALA A 587 -3.12 -7.58 23.37
C ALA A 587 -3.18 -8.10 21.93
N TYR A 588 -3.46 -7.25 20.93
CA TYR A 588 -3.60 -7.63 19.52
C TYR A 588 -2.27 -7.50 18.75
N PRO A 589 -1.79 -8.59 18.12
CA PRO A 589 -0.55 -8.57 17.34
C PRO A 589 -0.71 -8.05 15.90
N VAL A 590 -1.90 -7.67 15.43
CA VAL A 590 -2.16 -7.30 14.03
C VAL A 590 -2.76 -5.90 13.93
N LYS A 591 -2.00 -4.95 13.35
CA LYS A 591 -2.40 -3.54 13.21
C LYS A 591 -3.68 -3.33 12.39
N GLN A 592 -3.91 -4.12 11.33
CA GLN A 592 -5.04 -3.89 10.40
C GLN A 592 -6.44 -4.14 10.98
N GLN A 593 -6.64 -5.20 11.79
CA GLN A 593 -7.95 -5.45 12.42
C GLN A 593 -8.23 -4.40 13.49
N LEU A 594 -7.20 -4.04 14.24
CA LEU A 594 -7.27 -2.98 15.22
C LEU A 594 -7.57 -1.62 14.57
N GLU A 595 -6.93 -1.27 13.45
CA GLU A 595 -7.22 -0.06 12.68
C GLU A 595 -8.69 0.02 12.26
N LYS A 596 -9.30 -1.10 11.83
CA LYS A 596 -10.72 -1.13 11.50
C LYS A 596 -11.62 -0.97 12.73
N ILE A 597 -11.27 -1.58 13.85
CA ILE A 597 -11.99 -1.40 15.11
C ILE A 597 -11.87 0.05 15.59
N GLU A 598 -10.68 0.65 15.47
CA GLU A 598 -10.41 2.06 15.75
C GLU A 598 -11.17 2.98 14.78
N GLU A 599 -11.32 2.63 13.51
CA GLU A 599 -12.12 3.42 12.57
C GLU A 599 -13.62 3.35 12.94
N LEU A 600 -14.12 2.18 13.34
CA LEU A 600 -15.52 2.01 13.76
C LEU A 600 -15.84 2.74 15.07
N LEU A 601 -14.92 2.75 16.02
CA LEU A 601 -15.11 3.34 17.35
C LEU A 601 -14.56 4.77 17.47
N GLY A 602 -13.58 5.14 16.66
CA GLY A 602 -12.73 6.33 16.86
C GLY A 602 -13.42 7.66 16.61
N MET A 603 -14.48 7.71 15.80
CA MET A 603 -15.33 8.92 15.71
C MET A 603 -16.20 9.11 16.97
N LYS A 604 -16.27 8.11 17.86
CA LYS A 604 -17.19 8.07 19.01
C LYS A 604 -16.50 8.20 20.36
N ILE A 605 -15.19 7.96 20.41
CA ILE A 605 -14.39 8.21 21.62
C ILE A 605 -14.25 9.72 21.76
N LYS A 606 -14.99 10.27 22.72
CA LYS A 606 -15.00 11.71 23.02
C LYS A 606 -13.96 11.98 24.10
N GLU A 607 -13.17 13.04 23.92
CA GLU A 607 -12.29 13.56 24.98
C GLU A 607 -13.11 14.04 26.19
N ASP A 608 -14.31 14.61 25.96
CA ASP A 608 -15.33 14.95 26.96
C ASP A 608 -16.51 13.96 26.92
N PHE A 609 -16.33 12.75 27.47
CA PHE A 609 -17.41 11.79 27.66
C PHE A 609 -18.10 11.97 29.03
N ASP A 610 -19.43 11.96 29.05
CA ASP A 610 -20.22 12.06 30.29
C ASP A 610 -20.14 10.75 31.11
N LEU A 611 -19.30 10.78 32.14
CA LEU A 611 -19.06 9.68 33.08
C LEU A 611 -20.34 9.14 33.75
N PHE A 612 -21.39 9.94 33.86
CA PHE A 612 -22.66 9.58 34.51
C PHE A 612 -23.72 9.07 33.52
N LYS A 613 -23.43 9.02 32.22
CA LYS A 613 -24.37 8.51 31.21
C LYS A 613 -24.56 7.01 31.39
N LYS A 614 -25.81 6.55 31.48
CA LYS A 614 -26.13 5.10 31.58
C LYS A 614 -25.89 4.33 30.29
N GLU A 615 -25.88 5.03 29.15
CA GLU A 615 -25.59 4.47 27.83
C GLU A 615 -24.09 4.50 27.58
N THR A 616 -23.54 3.35 27.18
CA THR A 616 -22.13 3.20 26.85
C THR A 616 -21.85 3.55 25.39
N ILE A 617 -20.58 3.75 25.03
CA ILE A 617 -20.16 3.91 23.62
C ILE A 617 -20.59 2.73 22.73
N ILE A 618 -20.69 1.52 23.30
CA ILE A 618 -21.16 0.33 22.58
C ILE A 618 -22.67 0.36 22.36
N ASP A 619 -23.44 0.93 23.28
CA ASP A 619 -24.88 1.17 23.10
C ASP A 619 -25.11 2.15 21.94
N GLU A 620 -24.39 3.29 21.93
CA GLU A 620 -24.42 4.28 20.85
C GLU A 620 -24.05 3.64 19.50
N PHE A 621 -23.02 2.79 19.49
CA PHE A 621 -22.63 2.03 18.31
C PHE A 621 -23.74 1.11 17.78
N LEU A 622 -24.29 0.25 18.63
CA LEU A 622 -25.34 -0.69 18.21
C LEU A 622 -26.64 0.02 17.80
N GLU A 623 -26.91 1.23 18.31
CA GLU A 623 -28.02 2.06 17.86
C GLU A 623 -27.84 2.60 16.45
N GLU A 624 -26.66 3.08 16.11
CA GLU A 624 -26.36 3.52 14.75
C GLU A 624 -26.39 2.37 13.75
N GLU A 625 -25.78 1.23 14.09
CA GLU A 625 -25.84 0.03 13.25
C GLU A 625 -27.29 -0.42 13.03
N LEU A 626 -28.15 -0.29 14.05
CA LEU A 626 -29.57 -0.62 13.93
C LEU A 626 -30.29 0.33 12.98
N LYS A 627 -29.96 1.63 13.01
CA LYS A 627 -30.49 2.61 12.05
C LYS A 627 -30.04 2.28 10.63
N GLU A 628 -28.76 1.96 10.41
CA GLU A 628 -28.25 1.54 9.10
C GLU A 628 -28.96 0.28 8.57
N ALA A 629 -29.15 -0.73 9.43
CA ALA A 629 -29.87 -1.95 9.07
C ALA A 629 -31.34 -1.68 8.71
N GLN A 630 -32.00 -0.78 9.46
CA GLN A 630 -33.36 -0.34 9.16
C GLN A 630 -33.44 0.42 7.84
N THR A 631 -32.49 1.33 7.57
CA THR A 631 -32.38 2.02 6.29
C THR A 631 -32.21 1.01 5.15
N CYS A 632 -31.32 0.02 5.29
CA CYS A 632 -31.19 -1.05 4.30
C CYS A 632 -32.52 -1.77 4.06
N LEU A 633 -33.23 -2.18 5.12
CA LEU A 633 -34.52 -2.84 4.99
C LEU A 633 -35.56 -1.96 4.29
N THR A 634 -35.60 -0.65 4.58
CA THR A 634 -36.53 0.27 3.92
C THR A 634 -36.25 0.44 2.43
N THR A 635 -34.98 0.38 2.02
CA THR A 635 -34.58 0.40 0.61
C THR A 635 -35.07 -0.85 -0.14
N HIS A 636 -35.28 -1.96 0.57
CA HIS A 636 -35.65 -3.27 -0.01
C HIS A 636 -37.06 -3.76 0.42
N LYS A 637 -38.01 -2.85 0.70
CA LYS A 637 -39.33 -3.14 1.31
C LYS A 637 -40.44 -3.65 0.36
N GLU A 638 -40.40 -3.34 -0.94
CA GLU A 638 -41.54 -3.65 -1.84
C GLU A 638 -41.50 -5.10 -2.36
N LYS A 639 -42.60 -5.84 -2.20
CA LYS A 639 -42.84 -7.06 -2.98
C LYS A 639 -43.13 -6.62 -4.42
N CYS A 640 -42.33 -7.03 -5.38
CA CYS A 640 -42.59 -6.74 -6.80
C CYS A 640 -43.88 -7.43 -7.22
N ASN A 641 -44.89 -6.67 -7.63
CA ASN A 641 -46.08 -7.22 -8.26
C ASN A 641 -45.64 -7.93 -9.55
N LYS A 642 -45.86 -9.25 -9.65
CA LYS A 642 -45.67 -9.97 -10.91
C LYS A 642 -46.50 -9.28 -11.99
N PRO A 643 -45.97 -9.01 -13.19
CA PRO A 643 -46.80 -8.56 -14.31
C PRO A 643 -47.93 -9.56 -14.49
N GLN A 644 -49.18 -9.10 -14.43
CA GLN A 644 -50.33 -9.88 -14.83
C GLN A 644 -50.11 -10.28 -16.29
N GLN A 645 -50.06 -11.58 -16.58
CA GLN A 645 -50.18 -12.05 -17.95
C GLN A 645 -51.54 -11.55 -18.50
N PRO A 646 -51.57 -11.00 -19.73
CA PRO A 646 -52.84 -10.71 -20.39
C PRO A 646 -53.63 -12.03 -20.55
N PRO A 647 -54.98 -11.97 -20.55
CA PRO A 647 -55.80 -13.16 -20.66
C PRO A 647 -55.60 -13.78 -22.04
N GLY A 648 -54.83 -14.85 -22.09
CA GLY A 648 -54.64 -15.72 -23.25
C GLY A 648 -55.36 -17.03 -23.01
N ASP A 649 -56.31 -17.31 -23.89
CA ASP A 649 -57.27 -18.42 -23.94
C ASP A 649 -56.90 -19.72 -23.21
N GLY A 650 -57.80 -20.11 -22.31
CA GLY A 650 -57.79 -21.42 -21.68
C GLY A 650 -58.16 -22.52 -22.67
N ALA A 651 -57.27 -23.50 -22.83
CA ALA A 651 -57.64 -24.88 -23.14
C ALA A 651 -57.42 -25.70 -21.87
N GLY A 652 -58.52 -26.03 -21.19
CA GLY A 652 -58.50 -26.63 -19.86
C GLY A 652 -58.22 -28.13 -19.82
N ARG A 653 -58.10 -28.64 -18.59
CA ARG A 653 -58.87 -29.78 -18.07
C ARG A 653 -58.65 -29.96 -16.56
N SER A 654 -59.76 -30.10 -15.85
CA SER A 654 -59.93 -30.31 -14.40
C SER A 654 -59.36 -31.62 -13.86
N GLY A 655 -59.14 -31.67 -12.54
CA GLY A 655 -59.22 -32.91 -11.75
C GLY A 655 -58.52 -32.89 -10.38
N THR A 656 -59.21 -32.44 -9.33
CA THR A 656 -58.97 -32.81 -7.91
C THR A 656 -59.58 -34.20 -7.61
N PRO A 657 -59.46 -34.78 -6.38
CA PRO A 657 -58.31 -35.01 -5.47
C PRO A 657 -58.26 -36.48 -4.96
N ALA A 658 -57.19 -36.90 -4.25
CA ALA A 658 -57.24 -37.69 -2.98
C ALA A 658 -56.02 -38.62 -2.70
N GLN A 659 -55.60 -38.58 -1.43
CA GLN A 659 -55.07 -39.64 -0.55
C GLN A 659 -53.64 -40.19 -0.73
N SER A 660 -52.82 -39.91 0.30
CA SER A 660 -51.63 -40.69 0.74
C SER A 660 -52.06 -42.04 1.37
N PRO A 661 -51.19 -43.07 1.51
CA PRO A 661 -50.13 -43.05 2.54
C PRO A 661 -48.86 -43.93 2.31
N ALA A 662 -47.85 -43.66 3.17
CA ALA A 662 -46.86 -44.57 3.75
C ALA A 662 -45.56 -45.00 2.98
N ALA A 663 -44.45 -44.78 3.71
CA ALA A 663 -43.32 -45.67 4.00
C ALA A 663 -42.10 -45.79 3.06
N THR A 664 -40.94 -45.50 3.67
CA THR A 664 -39.62 -46.18 3.60
C THR A 664 -38.86 -46.30 2.26
N GLY A 665 -37.76 -45.54 2.17
CA GLY A 665 -36.40 -46.02 1.90
C GLY A 665 -36.08 -46.77 0.59
N SER A 666 -35.45 -46.09 -0.36
CA SER A 666 -34.11 -46.37 -0.93
C SER A 666 -33.94 -45.73 -2.31
N ASP A 667 -32.70 -45.27 -2.54
CA ASP A 667 -31.99 -45.00 -3.80
C ASP A 667 -32.72 -44.50 -5.05
N GLY A 668 -32.23 -43.34 -5.53
CA GLY A 668 -32.56 -42.81 -6.84
C GLY A 668 -31.82 -41.51 -7.14
N ARG A 669 -30.60 -41.65 -7.67
CA ARG A 669 -29.81 -40.60 -8.32
C ARG A 669 -30.64 -39.89 -9.39
N ALA A 670 -30.84 -38.57 -9.25
CA ALA A 670 -31.14 -37.68 -10.37
C ALA A 670 -30.66 -36.25 -10.05
N THR A 671 -29.70 -35.83 -10.87
CA THR A 671 -29.19 -34.48 -11.13
C THR A 671 -30.22 -33.36 -10.90
N ALA A 672 -29.94 -32.49 -9.93
CA ALA A 672 -30.58 -31.17 -9.86
C ALA A 672 -29.72 -30.19 -10.65
N ALA A 673 -30.28 -29.72 -11.77
CA ALA A 673 -29.74 -28.71 -12.65
C ALA A 673 -29.37 -27.44 -11.86
N THR A 674 -28.12 -27.04 -12.01
CA THR A 674 -27.62 -25.71 -11.68
C THR A 674 -27.84 -24.82 -12.89
N ASP A 675 -28.84 -23.96 -12.84
CA ASP A 675 -28.90 -22.71 -13.61
C ASP A 675 -28.69 -21.59 -12.58
N ASP A 676 -27.53 -20.94 -12.48
CA ASP A 676 -26.83 -20.09 -13.45
C ASP A 676 -27.72 -19.01 -14.09
N HIS A 677 -27.38 -17.75 -13.77
CA HIS A 677 -27.42 -16.51 -14.58
C HIS A 677 -27.15 -15.33 -13.60
N ALA A 678 -25.96 -14.71 -13.61
CA ALA A 678 -25.50 -13.63 -14.52
C ALA A 678 -26.39 -12.38 -14.40
N ASP A 679 -25.89 -11.22 -13.95
CA ASP A 679 -25.28 -10.16 -14.79
C ASP A 679 -24.67 -9.06 -13.87
N GLU A 680 -23.39 -8.67 -13.98
CA GLU A 680 -22.81 -7.50 -14.73
C GLU A 680 -23.28 -6.11 -14.22
N GLY A 681 -22.39 -5.29 -13.62
CA GLY A 681 -21.58 -4.21 -14.24
C GLY A 681 -21.82 -2.94 -13.37
N ASP A 682 -20.91 -2.00 -13.08
CA ASP A 682 -19.77 -1.43 -13.78
C ASP A 682 -18.75 -0.90 -12.74
N GLU A 683 -17.46 -1.23 -12.81
CA GLU A 683 -16.40 -0.72 -13.71
C GLU A 683 -15.71 0.54 -13.18
N ASP A 684 -14.67 0.32 -12.37
CA ASP A 684 -13.57 1.28 -12.22
C ASP A 684 -12.70 1.20 -13.50
N ASP A 685 -12.74 2.29 -14.28
CA ASP A 685 -11.98 2.56 -15.52
C ASP A 685 -10.55 1.95 -15.52
N PRO A 686 -10.26 0.98 -16.41
CA PRO A 686 -9.02 0.21 -16.41
C PRO A 686 -7.82 0.86 -17.12
N ASN A 687 -7.90 2.11 -17.62
CA ASN A 687 -6.82 2.71 -18.42
C ASN A 687 -5.88 3.69 -17.69
N LYS A 688 -5.91 3.78 -16.34
CA LYS A 688 -5.04 4.68 -15.57
C LYS A 688 -3.92 3.93 -14.81
N ILE A 689 -2.98 3.34 -15.55
CA ILE A 689 -1.71 2.83 -14.98
C ILE A 689 -0.82 4.04 -14.65
N ARG A 690 -0.53 4.26 -13.35
CA ARG A 690 0.44 5.28 -12.91
C ARG A 690 1.83 4.90 -13.42
N SER A 691 2.45 5.78 -14.23
CA SER A 691 3.85 5.66 -14.61
C SER A 691 4.76 5.92 -13.39
N ILE A 692 5.71 5.02 -13.17
CA ILE A 692 6.60 5.01 -12.01
C ILE A 692 8.02 5.25 -12.50
N LYS A 693 8.72 6.20 -11.89
CA LYS A 693 10.12 6.51 -12.15
C LYS A 693 10.99 5.98 -11.01
N PHE A 694 12.07 5.29 -11.38
CA PHE A 694 13.19 4.92 -10.52
C PHE A 694 14.34 5.86 -10.87
N GLU A 695 14.98 6.48 -9.88
CA GLU A 695 15.96 7.58 -10.05
C GLU A 695 17.40 7.09 -10.29
N ASP A 696 17.61 5.78 -10.41
CA ASP A 696 18.91 5.14 -10.18
C ASP A 696 19.49 4.38 -11.39
N GLU A 697 19.07 4.66 -12.63
CA GLU A 697 19.71 4.12 -13.84
C GLU A 697 19.72 5.13 -15.00
N GLU A 698 20.51 6.19 -14.89
CA GLU A 698 20.95 6.93 -16.07
C GLU A 698 22.12 6.19 -16.75
N GLY A 699 21.84 5.53 -17.88
CA GLY A 699 22.86 5.35 -18.93
C GLY A 699 23.38 3.94 -19.24
N ILE A 700 22.94 2.86 -18.59
CA ILE A 700 23.39 1.49 -18.96
C ILE A 700 22.19 0.53 -19.03
N VAL A 701 21.57 0.39 -20.20
CA VAL A 701 20.74 -0.80 -20.51
C VAL A 701 21.70 -1.90 -20.94
N PRO A 702 21.84 -3.02 -20.20
CA PRO A 702 22.70 -4.11 -20.63
C PRO A 702 22.19 -4.68 -21.96
N HIS A 703 23.05 -4.76 -22.98
CA HIS A 703 22.68 -5.44 -24.22
C HIS A 703 22.70 -6.95 -23.98
N PHE A 704 21.53 -7.52 -23.70
CA PHE A 704 21.37 -8.96 -23.49
C PHE A 704 21.52 -9.69 -24.83
N LYS A 705 22.67 -10.36 -25.05
CA LYS A 705 22.81 -11.36 -26.12
C LYS A 705 22.48 -12.73 -25.55
N ALA A 706 21.57 -13.46 -26.19
CA ALA A 706 21.26 -14.84 -25.86
C ALA A 706 22.50 -15.72 -26.14
N GLU A 707 23.24 -16.10 -25.11
CA GLU A 707 24.31 -17.10 -25.23
C GLU A 707 23.72 -18.50 -25.06
N VAL A 708 23.73 -19.27 -26.15
CA VAL A 708 23.65 -20.73 -26.09
C VAL A 708 25.06 -21.23 -25.74
N GLN A 709 25.20 -21.96 -24.64
CA GLN A 709 26.50 -22.50 -24.21
C GLN A 709 26.97 -23.62 -25.16
N GLU A 710 28.07 -23.39 -25.86
CA GLU A 710 29.04 -24.42 -26.24
C GLU A 710 30.45 -23.94 -25.87
N SER A 711 31.25 -24.85 -25.33
CA SER A 711 32.55 -24.60 -24.70
C SER A 711 33.70 -24.38 -25.69
N SER A 712 34.62 -23.44 -25.42
CA SER A 712 36.09 -23.70 -25.33
C SER A 712 36.96 -22.42 -25.24
N THR A 713 37.94 -22.50 -24.32
CA THR A 713 39.30 -21.90 -24.19
C THR A 713 39.69 -20.48 -24.64
N ALA A 714 40.08 -19.70 -23.61
CA ALA A 714 41.10 -18.65 -23.41
C ALA A 714 41.96 -18.08 -24.56
N GLU A 715 42.15 -16.74 -24.51
CA GLU A 715 43.46 -16.05 -24.46
C GLU A 715 43.33 -14.56 -24.05
N THR A 716 44.37 -13.99 -23.44
CA THR A 716 44.51 -12.58 -22.95
C THR A 716 45.41 -11.78 -23.91
N PRO A 717 45.37 -10.42 -23.98
CA PRO A 717 46.30 -9.61 -23.15
C PRO A 717 45.84 -8.17 -22.75
N LYS A 718 46.67 -7.56 -21.87
CA LYS A 718 46.71 -6.20 -21.25
C LYS A 718 46.89 -5.05 -22.29
N GLN A 719 46.89 -3.73 -22.05
CA GLN A 719 47.10 -2.82 -20.90
C GLN A 719 46.74 -1.35 -21.31
N ASP A 720 46.40 -0.49 -20.32
CA ASP A 720 46.46 0.99 -20.20
C ASP A 720 46.30 1.96 -21.40
N THR A 721 45.51 3.04 -21.22
CA THR A 721 45.94 4.46 -21.37
C THR A 721 44.87 5.43 -20.84
N GLN A 722 45.31 6.42 -20.07
CA GLN A 722 44.60 7.56 -19.46
C GLN A 722 44.45 8.70 -20.49
N VAL A 723 43.32 9.45 -20.54
CA VAL A 723 43.21 10.68 -21.36
C VAL A 723 42.46 11.80 -20.63
N ASP A 724 43.07 12.97 -20.75
CA ASP A 724 42.82 14.31 -20.20
C ASP A 724 41.51 15.00 -20.62
N GLU A 725 41.12 15.97 -19.80
CA GLU A 725 40.06 16.97 -19.98
C GLU A 725 40.44 18.05 -21.03
N THR A 726 39.48 18.51 -21.83
CA THR A 726 39.63 19.73 -22.65
C THR A 726 38.42 20.66 -22.51
N GLU A 727 38.69 21.90 -22.09
CA GLU A 727 37.79 23.06 -22.02
C GLU A 727 37.32 23.57 -23.39
N ALA A 728 36.16 24.24 -23.45
CA ALA A 728 35.71 25.05 -24.59
C ALA A 728 35.18 26.45 -24.17
N THR A 729 35.45 27.43 -25.04
CA THR A 729 35.51 28.91 -24.99
C THR A 729 34.23 29.75 -24.71
N ASP A 730 34.47 30.97 -24.19
CA ASP A 730 33.56 32.05 -23.72
C ASP A 730 33.20 33.11 -24.80
N THR A 731 31.92 33.50 -24.87
CA THR A 731 31.43 34.78 -25.45
C THR A 731 30.44 35.39 -24.45
N SER A 732 30.84 36.42 -23.72
CA SER A 732 30.12 36.90 -22.53
C SER A 732 28.95 37.84 -22.85
N VAL A 733 27.72 37.33 -22.84
CA VAL A 733 26.50 38.17 -22.78
C VAL A 733 26.38 38.79 -21.37
N GLU A 734 26.35 40.12 -21.25
CA GLU A 734 26.20 40.84 -19.96
C GLU A 734 24.74 40.79 -19.42
N VAL A 735 24.32 39.62 -18.94
CA VAL A 735 22.92 39.35 -18.52
C VAL A 735 22.40 40.32 -17.45
N CYS A 736 23.16 40.57 -16.38
CA CYS A 736 22.71 41.45 -15.29
C CYS A 736 22.52 42.91 -15.72
N LYS A 737 23.19 43.35 -16.79
CA LYS A 737 22.98 44.69 -17.35
C LYS A 737 21.63 44.79 -18.04
N ILE A 738 21.22 43.75 -18.78
CA ILE A 738 19.87 43.66 -19.36
C ILE A 738 18.79 43.72 -18.27
N VAL A 739 19.04 43.08 -17.11
CA VAL A 739 18.12 43.13 -15.95
C VAL A 739 18.10 44.53 -15.31
N ASP A 740 19.25 45.19 -15.20
CA ASP A 740 19.37 46.54 -14.66
C ASP A 740 18.62 47.56 -15.52
N ASP A 741 18.86 47.54 -16.84
CA ASP A 741 18.17 48.38 -17.81
C ASP A 741 16.65 48.15 -17.72
N LEU A 742 16.20 46.89 -17.66
CA LEU A 742 14.78 46.55 -17.53
C LEU A 742 14.10 47.11 -16.27
N PHE A 743 14.82 47.17 -15.15
CA PHE A 743 14.27 47.62 -13.85
C PHE A 743 14.45 49.13 -13.60
N LYS A 744 15.23 49.81 -14.44
CA LYS A 744 15.48 51.27 -14.37
C LYS A 744 14.85 52.08 -15.51
N ASP A 745 14.52 51.45 -16.64
CA ASP A 745 13.97 52.14 -17.83
C ASP A 745 12.45 52.34 -17.76
N GLY A 746 12.01 53.45 -17.16
CA GLY A 746 10.61 53.92 -17.14
C GLY A 746 9.95 53.90 -15.76
N ASP A 747 8.63 54.18 -15.68
CA ASP A 747 7.88 54.04 -14.43
C ASP A 747 7.56 52.54 -14.18
N PRO A 748 7.97 51.93 -13.05
CA PRO A 748 7.66 50.55 -12.69
C PRO A 748 6.16 50.19 -12.79
N LYS A 749 5.26 51.15 -12.55
CA LYS A 749 3.81 50.92 -12.69
C LYS A 749 3.42 50.63 -14.13
N ASP A 750 4.11 51.22 -15.09
CA ASP A 750 3.88 51.03 -16.51
C ASP A 750 4.68 49.82 -17.04
N ILE A 751 5.96 49.67 -16.64
CA ILE A 751 6.83 48.55 -17.04
C ILE A 751 6.24 47.21 -16.58
N PHE A 752 5.77 47.14 -15.33
CA PHE A 752 5.24 45.89 -14.77
C PHE A 752 3.71 45.84 -14.76
N LYS A 753 3.03 46.73 -15.47
CA LYS A 753 1.56 46.75 -15.54
C LYS A 753 1.01 45.37 -15.91
N ASP A 754 1.59 44.75 -16.93
CA ASP A 754 1.17 43.46 -17.43
C ASP A 754 1.48 42.32 -16.45
N ALA A 755 2.66 42.36 -15.82
CA ALA A 755 3.04 41.41 -14.77
C ALA A 755 2.11 41.53 -13.54
N CYS A 756 1.84 42.75 -13.09
CA CYS A 756 0.93 43.04 -11.98
C CYS A 756 -0.49 42.56 -12.28
N ASN A 757 -1.02 42.84 -13.47
CA ASN A 757 -2.33 42.36 -13.89
C ASN A 757 -2.36 40.82 -13.95
N LEU A 758 -1.35 40.18 -14.53
CA LEU A 758 -1.26 38.73 -14.61
C LEU A 758 -1.15 38.06 -13.23
N LYS A 759 -0.43 38.68 -12.30
CA LYS A 759 -0.15 38.12 -10.97
C LYS A 759 -1.23 38.48 -9.93
N TYR A 760 -1.89 39.63 -9.99
CA TYR A 760 -2.76 40.08 -8.89
C TYR A 760 -4.17 40.49 -9.30
N SER A 761 -4.55 40.44 -10.59
CA SER A 761 -5.95 40.68 -10.97
C SER A 761 -6.89 39.62 -10.38
N GLY A 762 -8.11 40.04 -9.98
CA GLY A 762 -9.11 39.19 -9.30
C GLY A 762 -9.78 38.12 -10.16
N ASN A 763 -9.18 37.72 -11.28
CA ASN A 763 -9.74 36.70 -12.15
C ASN A 763 -9.47 35.29 -11.58
N ASN A 764 -10.48 34.72 -10.92
CA ASN A 764 -10.42 33.42 -10.24
C ASN A 764 -10.06 32.25 -11.17
N SER A 765 -10.24 32.38 -12.48
CA SER A 765 -9.97 31.31 -13.44
C SER A 765 -8.50 30.88 -13.49
N ARG A 766 -7.54 31.73 -13.09
CA ARG A 766 -6.08 31.48 -13.14
C ARG A 766 -5.46 31.09 -11.78
N LEU A 767 -6.27 31.01 -10.71
CA LEU A 767 -5.78 30.78 -9.34
C LEU A 767 -5.63 29.30 -8.97
N GLY A 768 -6.30 28.40 -9.70
CA GLY A 768 -6.29 26.96 -9.47
C GLY A 768 -5.56 26.15 -10.55
N TRP A 769 -5.29 24.88 -10.23
CA TRP A 769 -4.84 23.88 -11.20
C TRP A 769 -5.89 23.70 -12.29
N LYS A 770 -5.50 23.67 -13.56
CA LYS A 770 -6.42 23.43 -14.68
C LYS A 770 -6.06 22.16 -15.40
N CYS A 771 -6.96 21.19 -15.41
CA CYS A 771 -6.79 19.91 -16.07
C CYS A 771 -7.43 19.94 -17.46
N ILE A 772 -6.62 19.66 -18.48
CA ILE A 772 -6.97 19.74 -19.90
C ILE A 772 -7.09 18.31 -20.47
N PRO A 773 -8.25 17.87 -20.98
CA PRO A 773 -8.42 16.54 -21.57
C PRO A 773 -7.67 16.39 -22.91
N THR A 774 -7.16 15.18 -23.24
CA THR A 774 -6.25 14.96 -24.39
C THR A 774 -6.93 14.71 -25.75
N SER A 775 -8.25 14.55 -25.84
CA SER A 775 -8.96 14.35 -27.11
C SER A 775 -9.41 15.68 -27.73
N GLY A 776 -8.81 16.05 -28.86
CA GLY A 776 -9.14 17.27 -29.60
C GLY A 776 -10.55 17.24 -30.19
N VAL A 777 -11.37 18.20 -29.79
CA VAL A 777 -12.48 18.72 -30.58
C VAL A 777 -12.45 20.25 -30.49
N SER A 778 -11.97 20.89 -31.56
CA SER A 778 -12.37 22.25 -31.88
C SER A 778 -13.82 22.20 -32.37
N THR A 779 -14.77 22.55 -31.52
CA THR A 779 -16.07 23.06 -31.99
C THR A 779 -16.27 24.46 -31.39
N THR A 780 -16.18 25.42 -32.30
CA THR A 780 -16.57 26.81 -32.11
C THR A 780 -18.05 26.89 -31.74
N THR A 781 -18.37 27.33 -30.52
CA THR A 781 -19.57 28.14 -30.26
C THR A 781 -19.45 28.86 -28.92
N SER A 782 -19.53 30.19 -29.00
CA SER A 782 -19.65 31.13 -27.90
C SER A 782 -20.92 30.84 -27.08
N GLY A 783 -20.82 30.71 -25.76
CA GLY A 783 -21.98 30.58 -24.87
C GLY A 783 -21.59 30.46 -23.40
N SER A 784 -22.06 31.41 -22.60
CA SER A 784 -21.82 31.54 -21.15
C SER A 784 -22.56 30.47 -20.33
N GLY A 785 -21.93 29.91 -19.31
CA GLY A 785 -22.59 29.09 -18.28
C GLY A 785 -21.87 27.76 -18.03
N GLY A 786 -21.44 27.53 -16.78
CA GLY A 786 -20.70 26.34 -16.39
C GLY A 786 -21.51 25.06 -16.54
N GLU A 787 -21.15 24.24 -17.52
CA GLU A 787 -21.58 22.85 -17.61
C GLU A 787 -20.47 21.90 -17.17
N LYS A 788 -20.82 21.03 -16.21
CA LYS A 788 -20.02 19.88 -15.79
C LYS A 788 -19.85 18.95 -16.99
N ALA A 789 -18.62 18.56 -17.29
CA ALA A 789 -18.33 17.47 -18.20
C ALA A 789 -19.04 16.19 -17.72
N THR A 790 -20.04 15.77 -18.49
CA THR A 790 -20.68 14.46 -18.42
C THR A 790 -19.67 13.39 -18.85
N GLY A 791 -19.50 12.37 -18.02
CA GLY A 791 -18.59 11.25 -18.27
C GLY A 791 -18.97 10.49 -19.55
N GLY A 792 -17.96 10.07 -20.31
CA GLY A 792 -18.14 9.27 -21.51
C GLY A 792 -16.85 8.90 -22.24
N ASP A 793 -15.83 9.77 -22.28
CA ASP A 793 -14.61 9.51 -23.08
C ASP A 793 -13.34 9.34 -22.21
N THR A 794 -12.67 8.19 -22.36
CA THR A 794 -11.48 7.73 -21.61
C THR A 794 -10.17 8.29 -22.15
N THR A 795 -9.98 9.61 -22.07
CA THR A 795 -8.70 10.25 -22.39
C THR A 795 -8.13 10.99 -21.17
N GLY A 796 -6.85 10.80 -20.88
CA GLY A 796 -6.17 11.43 -19.73
C GLY A 796 -6.15 12.96 -19.83
N SER A 797 -5.96 13.68 -18.72
CA SER A 797 -5.87 15.14 -18.73
C SER A 797 -4.57 15.65 -18.14
N ILE A 798 -3.95 16.66 -18.77
CA ILE A 798 -2.75 17.34 -18.25
C ILE A 798 -3.21 18.46 -17.32
N CYS A 799 -2.80 18.41 -16.05
CA CYS A 799 -3.10 19.45 -15.07
C CYS A 799 -1.98 20.49 -15.01
N VAL A 800 -2.26 21.69 -15.55
CA VAL A 800 -1.32 22.81 -15.60
C VAL A 800 -1.32 23.56 -14.25
N PRO A 801 -0.15 23.78 -13.62
CA PRO A 801 -0.05 24.44 -12.33
C PRO A 801 -0.48 25.91 -12.41
N PRO A 802 -1.05 26.47 -11.31
CA PRO A 802 -1.34 27.91 -11.24
C PRO A 802 -0.14 28.79 -11.56
N ARG A 803 1.07 28.35 -11.19
CA ARG A 803 2.35 29.03 -11.49
C ARG A 803 2.57 29.16 -12.99
N ARG A 804 2.53 28.06 -13.75
CA ARG A 804 2.63 28.08 -15.23
C ARG A 804 1.54 28.95 -15.88
N ARG A 805 0.30 28.84 -15.40
CA ARG A 805 -0.84 29.61 -15.95
C ARG A 805 -0.68 31.11 -15.74
N ARG A 806 0.07 31.51 -14.72
CA ARG A 806 0.40 32.90 -14.38
C ARG A 806 1.84 33.27 -14.73
N LEU A 807 2.57 32.43 -15.45
CA LEU A 807 3.96 32.68 -15.83
C LEU A 807 4.04 33.95 -16.67
N TYR A 808 4.88 34.89 -16.25
CA TYR A 808 5.12 36.11 -16.99
C TYR A 808 6.03 35.81 -18.19
N ILE A 809 5.61 36.35 -19.33
CA ILE A 809 6.34 36.31 -20.59
C ILE A 809 6.38 37.76 -21.08
N HIS A 810 7.57 38.23 -21.42
CA HIS A 810 7.76 39.60 -21.88
C HIS A 810 7.06 39.85 -23.22
N ASP A 811 6.72 41.10 -23.51
CA ASP A 811 5.93 41.46 -24.69
C ASP A 811 6.52 40.88 -25.97
N LEU A 812 5.70 40.16 -26.75
CA LEU A 812 6.12 39.49 -27.96
C LEU A 812 6.52 40.49 -29.06
N GLN A 813 5.95 41.70 -29.07
CA GLN A 813 6.34 42.74 -30.03
C GLN A 813 7.81 43.19 -29.83
N SER A 814 8.34 43.04 -28.60
CA SER A 814 9.77 43.29 -28.32
C SER A 814 10.72 42.25 -28.93
N LEU A 815 10.21 41.06 -29.26
CA LEU A 815 10.97 40.01 -29.95
C LEU A 815 10.95 40.22 -31.47
N ILE A 816 9.79 40.57 -32.04
CA ILE A 816 9.59 40.67 -33.51
C ILE A 816 10.04 42.05 -34.06
N GLY A 817 10.19 43.07 -33.20
CA GLY A 817 10.52 44.44 -33.62
C GLY A 817 9.36 45.17 -34.30
N LYS A 818 9.35 46.50 -34.26
CA LYS A 818 8.27 47.33 -34.85
C LYS A 818 8.26 47.32 -36.38
N ASP A 819 9.32 46.81 -37.02
CA ASP A 819 9.56 46.89 -38.47
C ASP A 819 9.44 45.54 -39.20
N GLY A 820 8.98 44.48 -38.52
CA GLY A 820 8.74 43.16 -39.15
C GLY A 820 10.01 42.40 -39.57
N THR A 821 11.16 42.74 -39.00
CA THR A 821 12.43 42.05 -39.21
C THR A 821 12.44 40.69 -38.49
N THR A 822 13.08 39.68 -39.08
CA THR A 822 13.16 38.34 -38.46
C THR A 822 14.02 38.40 -37.20
N PRO A 823 13.52 37.92 -36.04
CA PRO A 823 14.26 37.93 -34.77
C PRO A 823 15.56 37.12 -34.84
N THR A 824 16.62 37.63 -34.23
CA THR A 824 17.90 36.91 -34.12
C THR A 824 17.95 36.00 -32.89
N GLN A 825 18.92 35.08 -32.83
CA GLN A 825 19.18 34.27 -31.63
C GLN A 825 19.53 35.11 -30.40
N GLU A 826 20.11 36.30 -30.58
CA GLU A 826 20.42 37.25 -29.50
C GLU A 826 19.15 37.94 -28.97
N ASP A 827 18.23 38.31 -29.86
CA ASP A 827 16.93 38.89 -29.49
C ASP A 827 16.09 37.88 -28.71
N LEU A 828 16.13 36.62 -29.11
CA LEU A 828 15.50 35.52 -28.39
C LEU A 828 16.07 35.37 -26.97
N LEU A 829 17.39 35.48 -26.82
CA LEU A 829 18.05 35.41 -25.51
C LEU A 829 17.62 36.59 -24.62
N LYS A 830 17.66 37.81 -25.16
CA LYS A 830 17.23 39.03 -24.44
C LYS A 830 15.77 38.91 -23.98
N TRP A 831 14.90 38.37 -24.81
CA TRP A 831 13.49 38.18 -24.49
C TRP A 831 13.26 37.18 -23.35
N PHE A 832 13.95 36.04 -23.35
CA PHE A 832 13.90 35.08 -22.24
C PHE A 832 14.51 35.63 -20.95
N VAL A 833 15.64 36.35 -21.03
CA VAL A 833 16.28 37.02 -19.89
C VAL A 833 15.33 38.02 -19.23
N LYS A 834 14.69 38.89 -20.02
CA LYS A 834 13.71 39.86 -19.51
C LYS A 834 12.50 39.17 -18.87
N SER A 835 11.98 38.12 -19.51
CA SER A 835 10.85 37.34 -18.98
C SER A 835 11.17 36.73 -17.62
N ALA A 836 12.31 36.03 -17.52
CA ALA A 836 12.72 35.31 -16.31
C ALA A 836 13.05 36.24 -15.14
N ALA A 837 13.63 37.41 -15.42
CA ALA A 837 13.92 38.42 -14.41
C ALA A 837 12.64 38.96 -13.75
N VAL A 838 11.66 39.38 -14.55
CA VAL A 838 10.38 39.90 -14.06
C VAL A 838 9.59 38.82 -13.32
N GLU A 839 9.53 37.60 -13.86
CA GLU A 839 8.86 36.49 -13.20
C GLU A 839 9.45 36.23 -11.80
N THR A 840 10.78 36.15 -11.70
CA THR A 840 11.47 35.87 -10.44
C THR A 840 11.24 36.99 -9.42
N PHE A 841 11.26 38.25 -9.85
CA PHE A 841 10.95 39.41 -9.01
C PHE A 841 9.56 39.31 -8.37
N PHE A 842 8.52 39.02 -9.18
CA PHE A 842 7.15 38.88 -8.68
C PHE A 842 6.92 37.61 -7.86
N LEU A 843 7.59 36.52 -8.22
CA LEU A 843 7.53 35.26 -7.49
C LEU A 843 8.13 35.44 -6.08
N TRP A 844 9.26 36.13 -5.97
CA TRP A 844 9.89 36.46 -4.68
C TRP A 844 9.01 37.37 -3.83
N HIS A 845 8.45 38.43 -4.40
CA HIS A 845 7.50 39.31 -3.70
C HIS A 845 6.32 38.52 -3.11
N ARG A 846 5.73 37.61 -3.89
CA ARG A 846 4.62 36.77 -3.41
C ARG A 846 5.07 35.79 -2.32
N TYR A 847 6.21 35.14 -2.49
CA TYR A 847 6.77 34.22 -1.51
C TYR A 847 7.01 34.89 -0.15
N LYS A 848 7.50 36.14 -0.17
CA LYS A 848 7.61 36.95 1.05
C LYS A 848 6.24 37.14 1.71
N LYS A 849 5.24 37.65 0.98
CA LYS A 849 3.89 37.88 1.52
C LYS A 849 3.22 36.63 2.11
N GLU A 850 3.41 35.47 1.50
CA GLU A 850 2.82 34.21 1.98
C GLU A 850 3.51 33.65 3.23
N ASN A 851 4.81 33.91 3.41
CA ASN A 851 5.58 33.39 4.54
C ASN A 851 5.73 34.38 5.70
N THR A 852 5.52 35.68 5.51
CA THR A 852 5.42 36.64 6.63
C THR A 852 4.11 36.48 7.43
N LYS A 853 3.00 36.12 6.77
CA LYS A 853 1.69 35.89 7.42
C LYS A 853 1.64 34.64 8.33
N LYS A 854 2.55 33.67 8.16
CA LYS A 854 2.59 32.45 8.99
C LYS A 854 3.07 32.72 10.43
N THR A 855 3.81 33.81 10.64
CA THR A 855 4.34 34.20 11.96
C THR A 855 3.28 34.82 12.88
N GLN A 856 2.06 35.10 12.37
CA GLN A 856 0.94 35.68 13.12
C GLN A 856 0.01 34.64 13.79
N ALA A 857 0.33 33.33 13.77
CA ALA A 857 -0.39 32.34 14.60
C ALA A 857 0.11 32.42 16.06
N PRO A 858 -0.74 32.35 17.10
CA PRO A 858 -0.31 32.62 18.47
C PRO A 858 0.64 31.50 18.93
N GLN A 859 1.90 31.85 19.21
CA GLN A 859 2.78 30.99 20.01
C GLN A 859 2.36 31.10 21.47
N LEU A 860 2.12 29.95 22.12
CA LEU A 860 1.96 29.85 23.57
C LEU A 860 3.24 30.31 24.29
N PRO A 861 3.15 31.10 25.37
CA PRO A 861 4.28 31.51 26.18
C PRO A 861 4.59 30.46 27.26
N LEU A 862 5.77 29.82 27.23
CA LEU A 862 6.43 29.39 28.47
C LEU A 862 7.92 29.03 28.28
N LEU A 863 8.79 30.03 28.51
CA LEU A 863 10.00 30.02 29.37
C LEU A 863 10.82 31.27 29.02
N GLY A 864 10.92 32.19 29.98
CA GLY A 864 11.36 33.57 29.75
C GLY A 864 12.83 33.71 29.37
N VAL A 865 13.06 34.43 28.27
CA VAL A 865 14.20 35.34 28.05
C VAL A 865 13.70 36.48 27.14
N ASP A 866 13.81 37.70 27.67
CA ASP A 866 13.65 39.06 27.11
C ASP A 866 12.90 39.28 25.79
N THR A 867 11.79 40.02 25.92
CA THR A 867 11.06 40.72 24.86
C THR A 867 11.97 41.72 24.14
N VAL A 868 12.10 41.60 22.82
CA VAL A 868 12.46 42.73 21.96
C VAL A 868 11.26 43.03 21.07
N ASP A 869 10.56 44.10 21.43
CA ASP A 869 9.42 44.66 20.69
C ASP A 869 9.82 44.98 19.24
N GLY A 870 9.09 44.40 18.28
CA GLY A 870 9.21 44.73 16.86
C GLY A 870 7.92 44.38 16.14
N ASP A 871 7.31 45.38 15.50
CA ASP A 871 6.04 45.30 14.77
C ASP A 871 6.04 44.15 13.74
N PRO A 872 5.10 43.18 13.82
CA PRO A 872 5.04 42.02 12.92
C PRO A 872 4.78 42.36 11.45
N ASP A 873 4.30 43.57 11.16
CA ASP A 873 4.02 44.03 9.80
C ASP A 873 5.22 44.74 9.13
N ASP A 874 6.37 44.85 9.81
CA ASP A 874 7.60 45.42 9.24
C ASP A 874 8.34 44.40 8.33
N PRO A 875 8.45 44.64 7.00
CA PRO A 875 9.25 43.79 6.12
C PRO A 875 10.74 43.69 6.50
N GLN A 876 11.24 44.56 7.40
CA GLN A 876 12.60 44.55 7.94
C GLN A 876 12.75 43.76 9.26
N SER A 877 11.68 43.10 9.74
CA SER A 877 11.73 42.22 10.91
C SER A 877 12.85 41.17 10.79
N PRO A 878 13.62 40.88 11.87
CA PRO A 878 14.80 40.01 11.82
C PRO A 878 14.51 38.56 11.40
N GLN A 879 13.24 38.14 11.36
CA GLN A 879 12.79 36.80 10.97
C GLN A 879 12.16 36.70 9.56
N SER A 880 12.02 37.81 8.80
CA SER A 880 11.41 37.79 7.47
C SER A 880 12.26 37.02 6.44
N PRO A 881 11.65 36.40 5.39
CA PRO A 881 12.41 35.73 4.33
C PRO A 881 13.43 36.65 3.62
N GLN A 882 13.13 37.96 3.50
CA GLN A 882 14.04 38.97 2.95
C GLN A 882 15.26 39.14 3.86
N SER A 883 15.05 39.35 5.16
CA SER A 883 16.12 39.52 6.14
C SER A 883 17.01 38.28 6.23
N LYS A 884 16.44 37.08 6.11
CA LYS A 884 17.19 35.81 6.06
C LYS A 884 18.06 35.76 4.82
N LEU A 885 17.51 36.01 3.63
CA LEU A 885 18.26 36.03 2.38
C LEU A 885 19.37 37.10 2.40
N GLN A 886 19.09 38.31 2.88
CA GLN A 886 20.09 39.39 2.99
C GLN A 886 21.18 39.06 4.01
N LYS A 887 20.87 38.43 5.15
CA LYS A 887 21.87 38.06 6.17
C LYS A 887 22.71 36.87 5.74
N SER A 888 22.07 35.77 5.31
CA SER A 888 22.75 34.52 5.02
C SER A 888 23.17 34.35 3.56
N GLY A 889 22.65 35.13 2.61
CA GLY A 889 22.89 34.86 1.19
C GLY A 889 22.32 33.52 0.71
N ASN A 890 21.55 32.81 1.54
CA ASN A 890 20.97 31.52 1.19
C ASN A 890 19.55 31.71 0.67
N ILE A 891 19.32 31.35 -0.59
CA ILE A 891 17.99 31.27 -1.18
C ILE A 891 17.18 30.18 -0.45
N PRO A 892 16.00 30.50 0.12
CA PRO A 892 15.18 29.50 0.82
C PRO A 892 14.88 28.29 -0.08
N PRO A 893 15.04 27.03 0.39
CA PRO A 893 14.89 25.84 -0.46
C PRO A 893 13.54 25.75 -1.17
N ASP A 894 12.46 26.09 -0.48
CA ASP A 894 11.10 26.16 -1.05
C ASP A 894 10.99 27.17 -2.20
N PHE A 895 11.70 28.29 -2.10
CA PHE A 895 11.72 29.30 -3.14
C PHE A 895 12.66 28.92 -4.29
N LEU A 896 13.81 28.32 -3.98
CA LEU A 896 14.74 27.78 -4.97
C LEU A 896 14.05 26.74 -5.86
N ARG A 897 13.21 25.88 -5.27
CA ARG A 897 12.39 24.91 -6.02
C ARG A 897 11.38 25.58 -6.96
N LEU A 898 10.76 26.69 -6.55
CA LEU A 898 9.89 27.48 -7.43
C LEU A 898 10.65 28.06 -8.64
N MET A 899 11.90 28.50 -8.44
CA MET A 899 12.76 28.96 -9.54
C MET A 899 13.11 27.80 -10.49
N PHE A 900 13.38 26.61 -9.99
CA PHE A 900 13.65 25.42 -10.79
C PHE A 900 12.46 25.06 -11.71
N TYR A 901 11.24 25.03 -11.16
CA TYR A 901 10.02 24.83 -11.97
C TYR A 901 9.86 25.91 -13.04
N THR A 902 10.16 27.16 -12.69
CA THR A 902 10.03 28.32 -13.58
C THR A 902 11.04 28.29 -14.73
N LEU A 903 12.28 27.87 -14.47
CA LEU A 903 13.25 27.71 -15.55
C LEU A 903 12.89 26.56 -16.48
N GLY A 904 12.36 25.46 -15.93
CA GLY A 904 11.82 24.35 -16.72
C GLY A 904 10.67 24.79 -17.64
N ASP A 905 9.78 25.64 -17.16
CA ASP A 905 8.69 26.21 -17.95
C ASP A 905 9.19 27.08 -19.14
N TYR A 906 10.26 27.87 -18.95
CA TYR A 906 10.87 28.63 -20.04
C TYR A 906 11.53 27.72 -21.08
N ARG A 907 12.15 26.63 -20.63
CA ARG A 907 12.66 25.60 -21.54
C ARG A 907 11.53 25.05 -22.40
N ASP A 908 10.41 24.70 -21.78
CA ASP A 908 9.30 24.11 -22.52
C ASP A 908 8.70 25.07 -23.56
N ILE A 909 8.68 26.40 -23.29
CA ILE A 909 8.30 27.44 -24.26
C ILE A 909 9.27 27.52 -25.44
N LEU A 910 10.55 27.23 -25.25
CA LEU A 910 11.47 27.19 -26.38
C LEU A 910 11.16 26.01 -27.32
N PHE A 911 10.79 24.86 -26.76
CA PHE A 911 10.50 23.65 -27.52
C PHE A 911 9.05 23.58 -28.06
N SER A 912 8.18 24.50 -27.64
CA SER A 912 6.78 24.56 -28.05
C SER A 912 6.57 24.95 -29.51
N GLY A 913 7.55 25.62 -30.12
CA GLY A 913 7.54 26.00 -31.54
C GLY A 913 8.01 24.91 -32.49
N ILE A 914 8.39 23.71 -32.04
CA ILE A 914 8.91 22.68 -32.97
C ILE A 914 7.79 21.68 -33.27
N LYS A 915 7.41 21.55 -34.55
CA LYS A 915 6.48 20.52 -35.04
C LYS A 915 7.12 19.13 -35.09
N ASP A 916 7.78 18.69 -34.02
CA ASP A 916 8.25 17.31 -33.89
C ASP A 916 7.22 16.49 -33.12
N GLU A 917 6.71 15.43 -33.76
CA GLU A 917 5.62 14.56 -33.27
C GLU A 917 5.94 13.78 -31.97
N LYS A 918 7.10 14.01 -31.34
CA LYS A 918 7.59 13.23 -30.17
C LYS A 918 7.65 13.98 -28.84
N ASN A 919 7.28 15.26 -28.80
CA ASN A 919 7.25 16.04 -27.54
C ASN A 919 5.79 16.25 -27.09
N GLY A 920 5.43 15.74 -25.90
CA GLY A 920 4.09 15.84 -25.28
C GLY A 920 3.64 17.26 -24.89
N TYR A 921 4.23 18.30 -25.50
CA TYR A 921 3.92 19.70 -25.28
C TYR A 921 2.68 20.16 -26.08
N ASN A 922 2.46 19.58 -27.26
CA ASN A 922 1.32 19.92 -28.13
C ASN A 922 -0.05 19.71 -27.45
N ASP A 923 -0.12 18.84 -26.44
CA ASP A 923 -1.33 18.56 -25.67
C ASP A 923 -1.69 19.68 -24.68
N ILE A 924 -0.70 20.48 -24.23
CA ILE A 924 -0.93 21.63 -23.34
C ILE A 924 -1.53 22.81 -24.11
N LEU A 925 -1.06 23.02 -25.35
CA LEU A 925 -1.54 24.08 -26.24
C LEU A 925 -3.00 23.86 -26.66
N ARG A 926 -3.49 22.62 -26.72
CA ARG A 926 -4.80 22.31 -27.32
C ARG A 926 -6.02 22.47 -26.41
N GLY A 927 -5.87 22.77 -25.12
CA GLY A 927 -7.06 22.87 -24.26
C GLY A 927 -7.01 23.81 -23.05
N ASP A 928 -6.09 24.77 -23.04
CA ASP A 928 -6.31 26.03 -22.35
C ASP A 928 -6.23 27.19 -23.36
N ASN A 929 -7.39 27.66 -23.84
CA ASN A 929 -7.49 28.73 -24.85
C ASN A 929 -6.63 29.97 -24.52
N VAL A 930 -6.44 30.28 -23.22
CA VAL A 930 -5.63 31.43 -22.77
C VAL A 930 -4.13 31.16 -22.94
N ILE A 931 -3.69 29.92 -22.74
CA ILE A 931 -2.30 29.49 -22.96
C ILE A 931 -2.07 29.29 -24.46
N GLN A 932 -3.03 28.67 -25.15
CA GLN A 932 -3.01 28.44 -26.59
C GLN A 932 -2.79 29.72 -27.38
N GLU A 933 -3.66 30.72 -27.20
CA GLU A 933 -3.61 32.00 -27.92
C GLU A 933 -2.29 32.75 -27.65
N ARG A 934 -1.81 32.71 -26.41
CA ARG A 934 -0.55 33.34 -26.02
C ARG A 934 0.65 32.64 -26.67
N GLU A 935 0.66 31.31 -26.67
CA GLU A 935 1.83 30.52 -27.06
C GLU A 935 1.89 30.21 -28.55
N GLU A 936 0.77 30.16 -29.29
CA GLU A 936 0.77 30.05 -30.76
C GLU A 936 1.53 31.22 -31.43
N ASN A 937 1.33 32.44 -30.90
CA ASN A 937 2.03 33.63 -31.38
C ASN A 937 3.53 33.59 -31.05
N ILE A 938 3.89 33.14 -29.83
CA ILE A 938 5.28 32.97 -29.40
C ILE A 938 5.98 31.91 -30.25
N ASN A 939 5.32 30.77 -30.49
CA ASN A 939 5.84 29.66 -31.30
C ASN A 939 6.22 30.11 -32.69
N THR A 940 5.36 30.90 -33.34
CA THR A 940 5.60 31.41 -34.68
C THR A 940 6.85 32.31 -34.73
N ALA A 941 7.04 33.16 -33.72
CA ALA A 941 8.23 34.00 -33.60
C ALA A 941 9.49 33.17 -33.35
N ILE A 942 9.45 32.20 -32.43
CA ILE A 942 10.59 31.32 -32.12
C ILE A 942 10.97 30.47 -33.35
N GLU A 943 10.00 29.88 -34.06
CA GLU A 943 10.23 29.14 -35.29
C GLU A 943 10.99 29.98 -36.34
N SER A 944 10.69 31.27 -36.44
CA SER A 944 11.34 32.16 -37.41
C SER A 944 12.81 32.41 -37.13
N VAL A 945 13.25 32.29 -35.86
CA VAL A 945 14.66 32.41 -35.44
C VAL A 945 15.51 31.24 -35.95
N PHE A 946 14.91 30.05 -36.06
CA PHE A 946 15.61 28.80 -36.41
C PHE A 946 15.40 28.36 -37.87
N LYS A 947 14.63 29.10 -38.67
CA LYS A 947 14.44 28.83 -40.11
C LYS A 947 15.58 29.47 -40.94
N PRO A 948 16.21 28.74 -41.89
CA PRO A 948 17.27 29.30 -42.72
C PRO A 948 16.71 30.35 -43.69
N SER A 949 17.24 31.57 -43.64
CA SER A 949 16.94 32.64 -44.58
C SER A 949 17.78 32.51 -45.85
N GLY A 950 17.16 32.13 -46.97
CA GLY A 950 17.65 32.39 -48.33
C GLY A 950 18.86 31.58 -48.83
N SER A 951 18.66 30.92 -49.97
CA SER A 951 19.63 30.25 -50.86
C SER A 951 21.12 30.66 -50.78
N SER A 952 21.90 29.97 -49.94
CA SER A 952 23.29 29.54 -50.16
C SER A 952 23.68 28.51 -49.10
N PRO A 953 24.51 27.49 -49.42
CA PRO A 953 24.75 26.38 -48.51
C PRO A 953 25.51 26.86 -47.25
N PRO A 954 25.06 26.54 -46.03
CA PRO A 954 25.77 26.96 -44.82
C PRO A 954 27.03 26.10 -44.63
N ALA A 955 28.13 26.75 -44.25
CA ALA A 955 29.36 26.13 -43.78
C ALA A 955 29.12 25.32 -42.47
N PRO A 956 29.98 24.34 -42.12
CA PRO A 956 29.64 23.25 -41.20
C PRO A 956 29.46 23.57 -39.70
N ASP A 957 29.56 24.82 -39.24
CA ASP A 957 29.77 25.10 -37.79
C ASP A 957 28.72 25.99 -37.09
N LYS A 958 27.47 26.09 -37.57
CA LYS A 958 26.42 26.82 -36.81
C LYS A 958 25.34 25.92 -36.21
N LYS A 959 25.37 25.84 -34.88
CA LYS A 959 24.35 25.34 -33.92
C LYS A 959 22.99 25.99 -34.21
N ASN A 960 22.15 25.31 -34.98
CA ASN A 960 20.88 25.85 -35.50
C ASN A 960 19.62 25.18 -34.92
N THR A 961 19.75 24.36 -33.87
CA THR A 961 18.58 23.73 -33.22
C THR A 961 18.22 24.41 -31.90
N PRO A 962 16.94 24.39 -31.48
CA PRO A 962 16.54 24.90 -30.16
C PRO A 962 17.19 24.13 -29.00
N LYS A 963 17.57 22.86 -29.21
CA LYS A 963 18.36 22.10 -28.23
C LYS A 963 19.74 22.72 -28.04
N ASP A 964 20.49 22.91 -29.13
CA ASP A 964 21.83 23.50 -29.05
C ASP A 964 21.77 24.93 -28.49
N TRP A 965 20.70 25.67 -28.81
CA TRP A 965 20.48 27.01 -28.27
C TRP A 965 20.25 26.97 -26.75
N TRP A 966 19.42 26.06 -26.25
CA TRP A 966 19.20 25.91 -24.81
C TRP A 966 20.47 25.50 -24.07
N ASP A 967 21.22 24.54 -24.60
CA ASP A 967 22.46 24.05 -23.99
C ASP A 967 23.51 25.18 -23.85
N GLN A 968 23.45 26.20 -24.72
CA GLN A 968 24.31 27.38 -24.63
C GLN A 968 23.74 28.48 -23.73
N ASN A 969 22.42 28.66 -23.73
CA ASN A 969 21.77 29.87 -23.20
C ASN A 969 20.97 29.66 -21.90
N GLY A 970 20.68 28.41 -21.50
CA GLY A 970 19.95 28.10 -20.27
C GLY A 970 20.60 28.69 -19.02
N GLN A 971 21.94 28.68 -18.97
CA GLN A 971 22.72 29.33 -17.92
C GLN A 971 22.53 30.85 -17.85
N HIS A 972 22.31 31.53 -18.99
CA HIS A 972 22.09 32.97 -19.03
C HIS A 972 20.71 33.33 -18.50
N ILE A 973 19.70 32.51 -18.78
CA ILE A 973 18.34 32.68 -18.24
C ILE A 973 18.36 32.47 -16.72
N TRP A 974 19.08 31.45 -16.23
CA TRP A 974 19.27 31.24 -14.79
C TRP A 974 20.00 32.42 -14.12
N ASN A 975 21.06 32.94 -14.76
CA ASN A 975 21.75 34.13 -14.26
C ASN A 975 20.79 35.31 -14.10
N ALA A 976 19.88 35.52 -15.06
CA ALA A 976 18.87 36.57 -14.98
C ALA A 976 17.95 36.41 -13.76
N MET A 977 17.54 35.17 -13.43
CA MET A 977 16.72 34.88 -12.27
C MET A 977 17.45 35.19 -10.95
N VAL A 978 18.70 34.74 -10.80
CA VAL A 978 19.52 35.03 -9.61
C VAL A 978 19.80 36.53 -9.50
N CYS A 979 20.09 37.19 -10.62
CA CYS A 979 20.30 38.64 -10.65
C CYS A 979 19.05 39.40 -10.21
N ALA A 980 17.86 39.01 -10.67
CA ALA A 980 16.60 39.66 -10.29
C ALA A 980 16.30 39.56 -8.78
N LEU A 981 16.77 38.52 -8.07
CA LEU A 981 16.61 38.41 -6.61
C LEU A 981 17.36 39.47 -5.82
N THR A 982 18.38 40.07 -6.42
CA THR A 982 19.16 41.13 -5.79
C THR A 982 18.41 42.47 -5.77
N TYR A 983 17.25 42.59 -6.42
CA TYR A 983 16.45 43.81 -6.45
C TYR A 983 15.39 43.83 -5.36
N ASP A 984 15.19 44.99 -4.74
CA ASP A 984 14.18 45.15 -3.70
C ASP A 984 12.77 45.17 -4.30
N THR A 985 11.91 44.29 -3.82
CA THR A 985 10.50 44.22 -4.22
C THR A 985 9.57 44.98 -3.27
N ASN A 986 10.10 45.60 -2.20
CA ASN A 986 9.35 46.40 -1.23
C ASN A 986 9.39 47.89 -1.59
N THR A 987 8.77 48.30 -2.69
CA THR A 987 8.67 49.73 -3.02
C THR A 987 7.57 50.40 -2.21
N THR A 988 7.91 51.39 -1.38
CA THR A 988 6.95 52.27 -0.70
C THR A 988 6.12 53.03 -1.76
N SER A 989 4.80 53.11 -1.58
CA SER A 989 3.89 53.81 -2.51
C SER A 989 4.40 55.22 -2.83
N GLY A 990 4.85 55.44 -4.07
CA GLY A 990 5.31 56.75 -4.56
C GLY A 990 6.75 56.83 -5.10
N LYS A 991 7.60 55.80 -4.94
CA LYS A 991 8.91 55.72 -5.62
C LYS A 991 8.77 55.13 -7.03
N THR A 992 9.41 55.77 -8.01
CA THR A 992 9.39 55.41 -9.45
C THR A 992 10.62 54.62 -9.90
N THR A 993 11.45 54.11 -9.00
CA THR A 993 12.69 53.39 -9.36
C THR A 993 12.90 52.17 -8.46
N ILE A 994 13.15 51.01 -9.07
CA ILE A 994 13.52 49.78 -8.36
C ILE A 994 15.02 49.81 -8.10
N THR A 995 15.42 49.60 -6.85
CA THR A 995 16.83 49.64 -6.43
C THR A 995 17.39 48.23 -6.25
N GLN A 996 18.61 48.00 -6.76
CA GLN A 996 19.38 46.80 -6.49
C GLN A 996 20.03 46.89 -5.10
N ASP A 997 19.88 45.85 -4.28
CA ASP A 997 20.55 45.70 -2.99
C ASP A 997 22.00 45.25 -3.22
N GLY A 998 22.95 46.18 -3.02
CA GLY A 998 24.38 45.92 -3.19
C GLY A 998 24.91 44.80 -2.28
N THR A 999 24.38 44.67 -1.06
CA THR A 999 24.83 43.63 -0.12
C THR A 999 24.37 42.25 -0.54
N LEU A 1000 23.16 42.14 -1.11
CA LEU A 1000 22.65 40.89 -1.64
C LEU A 1000 23.32 40.53 -2.97
N LYS A 1001 23.63 41.54 -3.79
CA LYS A 1001 24.40 41.38 -5.02
C LYS A 1001 25.75 40.72 -4.76
N GLU A 1002 26.53 41.22 -3.82
CA GLU A 1002 27.84 40.64 -3.45
C GLU A 1002 27.75 39.21 -2.88
N LYS A 1003 26.59 38.85 -2.30
CA LYS A 1003 26.35 37.51 -1.72
C LYS A 1003 25.97 36.48 -2.77
N LEU A 1004 25.15 36.85 -3.75
CA LEU A 1004 24.63 35.93 -4.76
C LEU A 1004 25.42 35.93 -6.07
N LEU A 1005 26.12 37.01 -6.39
CA LEU A 1005 26.86 37.18 -7.64
C LEU A 1005 28.37 37.34 -7.40
N ASP A 1006 29.17 36.95 -8.39
CA ASP A 1006 30.61 37.19 -8.44
C ASP A 1006 30.96 38.56 -9.06
N ASN A 1007 32.25 38.86 -9.17
CA ASN A 1007 32.75 40.12 -9.74
C ASN A 1007 32.40 40.30 -11.23
N ASN A 1008 32.01 39.22 -11.92
CA ASN A 1008 31.59 39.22 -13.32
C ASN A 1008 30.05 39.27 -13.46
N ASN A 1009 29.32 39.50 -12.36
CA ASN A 1009 27.85 39.44 -12.30
C ASN A 1009 27.29 38.08 -12.77
N LYS A 1010 27.98 36.98 -12.48
CA LYS A 1010 27.50 35.60 -12.66
C LYS A 1010 27.14 34.99 -11.28
N PRO A 1011 26.28 33.96 -11.22
CA PRO A 1011 25.92 33.33 -9.95
C PRO A 1011 27.16 32.77 -9.23
N LYS A 1012 27.25 33.00 -7.93
CA LYS A 1012 28.44 32.70 -7.13
C LYS A 1012 28.55 31.19 -6.82
N THR A 1013 29.76 30.64 -6.89
CA THR A 1013 30.05 29.23 -6.56
C THR A 1013 30.19 28.95 -5.05
N ASN A 1014 30.34 30.00 -4.23
CA ASN A 1014 30.58 29.93 -2.79
C ASN A 1014 29.74 30.96 -2.01
N ALA A 1015 28.42 30.93 -2.20
CA ALA A 1015 27.49 31.83 -1.52
C ALA A 1015 27.26 31.44 -0.04
N GLY A 1016 26.92 32.46 0.76
CA GLY A 1016 26.51 32.36 2.17
C GLY A 1016 27.60 32.25 3.24
N PRO A 1017 27.25 32.24 4.54
CA PRO A 1017 28.17 32.46 5.67
C PRO A 1017 29.21 31.35 5.90
N LYS A 1018 29.06 30.19 5.22
CA LYS A 1018 30.02 29.07 5.25
C LYS A 1018 30.68 28.80 3.90
N SER A 1019 30.40 29.59 2.86
CA SER A 1019 31.00 29.48 1.52
C SER A 1019 30.88 28.10 0.84
N ASN A 1020 29.78 27.36 1.08
CA ASN A 1020 29.60 25.98 0.61
C ASN A 1020 28.39 25.78 -0.33
N ILE A 1021 27.76 26.86 -0.82
CA ILE A 1021 26.61 26.77 -1.73
C ILE A 1021 26.99 27.35 -3.10
N ASP A 1022 26.84 26.52 -4.12
CA ASP A 1022 27.09 26.89 -5.51
C ASP A 1022 25.75 27.21 -6.20
N TYR A 1023 25.57 28.45 -6.64
CA TYR A 1023 24.39 28.90 -7.38
C TYR A 1023 24.59 28.87 -8.90
N THR A 1024 25.69 28.32 -9.42
CA THR A 1024 25.91 28.17 -10.86
C THR A 1024 24.97 27.13 -11.47
N TYR A 1025 24.63 27.32 -12.75
CA TYR A 1025 23.61 26.56 -13.45
C TYR A 1025 23.81 25.03 -13.40
N GLU A 1026 25.06 24.57 -13.51
CA GLU A 1026 25.41 23.14 -13.54
C GLU A 1026 25.58 22.50 -12.15
N LYS A 1027 25.63 23.31 -11.08
CA LYS A 1027 26.02 22.83 -9.74
C LYS A 1027 25.01 23.16 -8.65
N VAL A 1028 24.05 24.03 -8.90
CA VAL A 1028 23.01 24.35 -7.91
C VAL A 1028 22.07 23.17 -7.72
N GLU A 1029 21.90 22.79 -6.46
CA GLU A 1029 21.18 21.58 -6.03
C GLU A 1029 20.07 21.93 -5.03
N LEU A 1030 18.95 21.19 -5.09
CA LEU A 1030 17.86 21.29 -4.11
C LEU A 1030 18.11 20.40 -2.89
N LYS A 1031 18.78 20.92 -1.86
CA LYS A 1031 19.00 20.19 -0.59
C LYS A 1031 17.72 20.15 0.26
N GLU A 1032 17.45 19.01 0.91
CA GLU A 1032 16.37 18.88 1.89
C GLU A 1032 16.85 19.37 3.27
N ASP A 1033 16.21 20.39 3.85
CA ASP A 1033 16.59 20.93 5.16
C ASP A 1033 15.85 20.22 6.33
N GLU A 1034 16.62 19.81 7.35
CA GLU A 1034 16.19 19.27 8.65
C GLU A 1034 15.49 20.34 9.54
N GLY A 1035 14.30 20.79 9.15
CA GLY A 1035 13.56 21.88 9.82
C GLY A 1035 12.58 21.49 10.94
N GLY A 1036 12.83 20.44 11.72
CA GLY A 1036 12.01 20.08 12.91
C GLY A 1036 12.67 20.54 14.23
N PRO A 1037 11.90 20.90 15.28
CA PRO A 1037 12.46 21.41 16.53
C PRO A 1037 13.28 20.31 17.24
N LYS A 1038 14.58 20.56 17.46
CA LYS A 1038 15.49 19.69 18.22
C LYS A 1038 15.33 19.99 19.72
N THR A 1039 14.84 19.04 20.50
CA THR A 1039 14.84 19.09 21.97
C THR A 1039 16.22 18.65 22.48
N ASN A 1040 16.88 19.52 23.25
CA ASN A 1040 18.18 19.28 23.86
C ASN A 1040 18.03 18.42 25.14
N GLU A 1041 18.27 17.11 25.06
CA GLU A 1041 18.80 16.35 26.20
C GLU A 1041 19.72 15.23 25.67
N ALA A 1042 20.98 15.23 26.10
CA ALA A 1042 21.90 14.11 25.90
C ALA A 1042 21.79 13.17 27.11
N PRO A 1043 21.83 11.84 26.88
CA PRO A 1043 22.94 11.11 27.46
C PRO A 1043 23.62 10.11 26.50
N THR A 1044 24.93 10.12 26.64
CA THR A 1044 25.99 9.19 26.21
C THR A 1044 25.63 7.71 26.13
N SER A 1045 25.84 7.12 24.95
CA SER A 1045 26.52 5.83 24.75
C SER A 1045 26.99 5.75 23.29
N GLN A 1046 28.23 5.31 23.09
CA GLN A 1046 28.90 5.23 21.79
C GLN A 1046 28.16 4.28 20.83
N THR A 1047 27.46 4.84 19.86
CA THR A 1047 26.99 4.13 18.67
C THR A 1047 27.79 4.64 17.49
N THR A 1048 28.56 3.75 16.85
CA THR A 1048 29.13 3.95 15.53
C THR A 1048 28.03 4.35 14.55
N GLN A 1049 28.11 5.59 14.08
CA GLN A 1049 27.27 6.14 13.03
C GLN A 1049 27.45 5.31 11.76
N SER A 1050 26.40 4.59 11.36
CA SER A 1050 26.29 4.04 10.01
C SER A 1050 25.98 5.19 9.05
N GLN A 1051 27.00 5.61 8.31
CA GLN A 1051 26.92 6.54 7.18
C GLN A 1051 25.85 6.05 6.19
N ALA A 1052 24.92 6.95 5.85
CA ALA A 1052 24.11 6.83 4.66
C ALA A 1052 24.98 7.11 3.43
N SER A 1053 24.79 6.33 2.36
CA SER A 1053 25.39 6.55 1.03
C SER A 1053 24.39 6.02 -0.02
N GLY A 1054 23.97 6.74 -1.07
CA GLY A 1054 24.22 8.13 -1.49
C GLY A 1054 22.93 8.72 -2.12
N GLU A 1055 22.61 10.01 -2.05
CA GLU A 1055 23.38 11.25 -2.27
C GLU A 1055 23.60 11.57 -3.76
N ASN A 1056 22.65 12.31 -4.36
CA ASN A 1056 22.88 13.68 -4.84
C ASN A 1056 21.53 14.40 -4.99
N PRO A 1057 21.34 15.60 -4.42
CA PRO A 1057 20.13 16.39 -4.68
C PRO A 1057 20.07 16.78 -6.16
N PRO A 1058 18.88 16.84 -6.79
CA PRO A 1058 18.79 17.08 -8.22
C PRO A 1058 19.40 18.45 -8.57
N LYS A 1059 20.36 18.42 -9.51
CA LYS A 1059 20.95 19.63 -10.07
C LYS A 1059 19.95 20.33 -10.98
N LEU A 1060 20.07 21.65 -11.09
CA LEU A 1060 19.17 22.45 -11.92
C LEU A 1060 19.22 22.04 -13.40
N SER A 1061 20.40 21.80 -13.96
CA SER A 1061 20.55 21.38 -15.35
C SER A 1061 19.80 20.09 -15.64
N ASP A 1062 19.88 19.09 -14.75
CA ASP A 1062 19.10 17.84 -14.87
C ASP A 1062 17.60 18.06 -14.65
N PHE A 1063 17.25 18.92 -13.70
CA PHE A 1063 15.86 19.21 -13.35
C PHE A 1063 15.08 19.84 -14.52
N VAL A 1064 15.70 20.75 -15.28
CA VAL A 1064 15.04 21.36 -16.43
C VAL A 1064 14.89 20.40 -17.63
N LEU A 1065 15.63 19.30 -17.67
CA LEU A 1065 15.48 18.28 -18.70
C LEU A 1065 14.30 17.33 -18.44
N ARG A 1066 13.81 17.26 -17.19
CA ARG A 1066 12.66 16.44 -16.81
C ARG A 1066 11.42 16.81 -17.66
N PRO A 1067 10.64 15.83 -18.14
CA PRO A 1067 9.43 16.13 -18.91
C PRO A 1067 8.44 16.98 -18.10
N THR A 1068 7.82 17.96 -18.75
CA THR A 1068 6.90 18.97 -18.18
C THR A 1068 5.86 18.35 -17.25
N TYR A 1069 5.24 17.25 -17.68
CA TYR A 1069 4.24 16.53 -16.90
C TYR A 1069 4.73 16.11 -15.50
N PHE A 1070 5.97 15.60 -15.42
CA PHE A 1070 6.53 15.16 -14.13
C PHE A 1070 6.84 16.33 -13.22
N ARG A 1071 7.34 17.45 -13.76
CA ARG A 1071 7.54 18.68 -12.99
C ARG A 1071 6.23 19.21 -12.43
N TYR A 1072 5.16 19.23 -13.23
CA TYR A 1072 3.83 19.66 -12.77
C TYR A 1072 3.25 18.71 -11.72
N LEU A 1073 3.47 17.40 -11.86
CA LEU A 1073 3.01 16.43 -10.86
C LEU A 1073 3.78 16.57 -9.54
N GLU A 1074 5.09 16.82 -9.60
CA GLU A 1074 5.93 17.10 -8.43
C GLU A 1074 5.47 18.39 -7.72
N GLU A 1075 5.25 19.47 -8.49
CA GLU A 1075 4.71 20.75 -7.99
C GLU A 1075 3.32 20.56 -7.37
N TRP A 1076 2.48 19.68 -7.94
CA TRP A 1076 1.17 19.34 -7.38
C TRP A 1076 1.30 18.61 -6.05
N GLY A 1077 2.15 17.58 -5.98
CA GLY A 1077 2.36 16.78 -4.78
C GLY A 1077 2.90 17.63 -3.63
N GLU A 1078 3.87 18.49 -3.89
CA GLU A 1078 4.43 19.43 -2.92
C GLU A 1078 3.37 20.44 -2.46
N THR A 1079 2.62 21.03 -3.40
CA THR A 1079 1.53 21.97 -3.09
C THR A 1079 0.46 21.30 -2.23
N PHE A 1080 0.05 20.07 -2.58
CA PHE A 1080 -0.93 19.29 -1.84
C PHE A 1080 -0.44 19.01 -0.42
N CYS A 1081 0.80 18.53 -0.25
CA CYS A 1081 1.36 18.23 1.06
C CYS A 1081 1.45 19.48 1.95
N ARG A 1082 1.92 20.62 1.40
CA ARG A 1082 1.97 21.91 2.13
C ARG A 1082 0.58 22.40 2.51
N GLN A 1083 -0.40 22.32 1.61
CA GLN A 1083 -1.77 22.73 1.90
C GLN A 1083 -2.44 21.82 2.92
N ARG A 1084 -2.26 20.50 2.83
CA ARG A 1084 -2.77 19.53 3.80
C ARG A 1084 -2.16 19.76 5.18
N ALA A 1085 -0.85 19.93 5.28
CA ALA A 1085 -0.17 20.24 6.54
C ALA A 1085 -0.71 21.54 7.16
N ARG A 1086 -0.90 22.59 6.34
CA ARG A 1086 -1.50 23.86 6.78
C ARG A 1086 -2.94 23.68 7.27
N MET A 1087 -3.78 22.95 6.53
CA MET A 1087 -5.17 22.72 6.91
C MET A 1087 -5.27 21.87 8.18
N LEU A 1088 -4.41 20.85 8.34
CA LEU A 1088 -4.31 20.06 9.57
C LEU A 1088 -3.85 20.90 10.77
N GLY A 1089 -2.85 21.77 10.57
CA GLY A 1089 -2.42 22.70 11.62
C GLY A 1089 -3.52 23.69 12.02
N LYS A 1090 -4.32 24.14 11.05
CA LYS A 1090 -5.49 24.99 11.29
C LYS A 1090 -6.59 24.24 12.04
N ILE A 1091 -6.91 23.01 11.63
CA ILE A 1091 -7.87 22.14 12.33
C ILE A 1091 -7.42 21.90 13.77
N LYS A 1092 -6.14 21.59 14.00
CA LYS A 1092 -5.58 21.42 15.35
C LYS A 1092 -5.63 22.69 16.23
N TYR A 1093 -5.69 23.87 15.62
CA TYR A 1093 -5.80 25.13 16.35
C TYR A 1093 -7.27 25.53 16.59
N GLU A 1094 -8.15 25.22 15.65
CA GLU A 1094 -9.60 25.53 15.74
C GLU A 1094 -10.37 24.50 16.59
N CYS A 1095 -9.94 23.24 16.59
CA CYS A 1095 -10.35 22.20 17.53
C CYS A 1095 -9.52 22.31 18.81
#